data_AF-A0AAD2SW48-F1
#
_entry.id   AF-A0AAD2SW48-F1
#
_cell.length_a   1.000
_cell.length_b   1.000
_cell.length_c   1.000
_cell.angle_alpha   90.00
_cell.angle_beta   90.00
_cell.angle_gamma   90.00
#
_symmetry.space_group_name_H-M   'P 1'
#
loop_
_entity.id
_entity.type
_entity.pdbx_description
1 polymer ?
#
loop_
_entity_poly.entity_id
_entity_poly.type
_entity_poly.pdbx_seq_one_letter_code
_entity_poly.pdbx_strand_id
1 'polypeptide(L)'
;MDFLVIPAYKPDLTLIHLLQRVKAKSSLHVVVVNDGSPASYDSIFQEAQKYAIILCYPSNQGKGQALKNAFTYIDTLGQYGTVVTADADGQHNVWDIFRVSKKAQENPNHLILGVRSFSGKVSLRSAFGNKVTRFPFQRQTGVSVTDTQTGLRGFTTNMIPFMLEIEGQRYEYEMNMLLSASTKYPISEVPIETIYINDNQASHFRPIRDGFMIYKKMFKFALSSISSFLIDYIVYALALLVLATVPTSLKILLANGVARVTSSIVNYSTNKKLVFKNKDSVTKTGTGYFGLALGLFILDTLLIRLFYAIFGLNLLIVKIIVGSLLFCLSWLVQKKLFSKKGLTPYHEILKKSYTYASLFGMLLTGSFTYSMLKTFVLSEAITTVKSSSTSTSTTNAKTATNATKTNKSYKDDNVSINLTTKNVSNTKVYIADITVSSPKYLKTALAQNTYGNNVTAKTSVTAANNNAILAINGDFYGANTTGYVIRNGVVYRNTVREDASNGDLAIYKDGSFGIVYENDVSAEDLVKNGVVNLLAFGPTLVNNGKITVSSNSEVGQSMASNPRTAIGIIDKTHYVIVVSDGRTSESQGLSLYQLAQVMKSYGVKTAYNLDGGGSSTLYFNRKVVNKPTTNGTISERAVSDIVYIGY
;
A
#
# COMPACT_ATOMS: atom_id res chain seq x y z
N MET A 1 39.65 15.61 -13.67
CA MET A 1 38.64 16.61 -13.31
C MET A 1 37.41 15.90 -12.80
N ASP A 2 36.97 16.23 -11.59
CA ASP A 2 35.91 15.50 -10.90
C ASP A 2 34.63 16.34 -10.86
N PHE A 3 33.51 15.75 -11.28
CA PHE A 3 32.25 16.44 -11.50
C PHE A 3 31.17 15.95 -10.55
N LEU A 4 30.34 16.87 -10.07
CA LEU A 4 29.08 16.58 -9.38
C LEU A 4 27.92 17.01 -10.27
N VAL A 5 27.07 16.07 -10.68
CA VAL A 5 25.90 16.31 -11.53
C VAL A 5 24.63 16.26 -10.71
N ILE A 6 23.84 17.33 -10.77
CA ILE A 6 22.58 17.46 -10.03
C ILE A 6 21.44 17.79 -11.02
N PRO A 7 20.57 16.83 -11.39
CA PRO A 7 19.36 17.13 -12.14
C PRO A 7 18.32 17.79 -11.22
N ALA A 8 17.78 18.93 -11.63
CA ALA A 8 16.85 19.73 -10.84
C ALA A 8 15.59 20.11 -11.63
N TYR A 9 14.42 19.87 -11.04
CA TYR A 9 13.13 20.35 -11.52
C TYR A 9 12.32 20.85 -10.33
N LYS A 10 11.96 22.14 -10.33
CA LYS A 10 11.30 22.82 -9.21
C LYS A 10 12.03 22.64 -7.87
N PRO A 11 13.36 22.89 -7.79
CA PRO A 11 14.10 22.75 -6.53
C PRO A 11 13.66 23.78 -5.50
N ASP A 12 13.96 23.55 -4.22
CA ASP A 12 13.81 24.53 -3.15
C ASP A 12 15.19 25.03 -2.67
N LEU A 13 15.23 25.76 -1.54
CA LEU A 13 16.47 26.31 -0.97
C LEU A 13 17.47 25.24 -0.50
N THR A 14 17.06 23.98 -0.37
CA THR A 14 17.98 22.89 0.01
C THR A 14 19.08 22.69 -1.03
N LEU A 15 18.78 22.90 -2.31
CA LEU A 15 19.76 22.87 -3.39
C LEU A 15 20.90 23.87 -3.12
N ILE A 16 20.58 25.10 -2.75
CA ILE A 16 21.58 26.16 -2.50
C ILE A 16 22.49 25.78 -1.32
N HIS A 17 21.89 25.29 -0.23
CA HIS A 17 22.66 24.84 0.94
C HIS A 17 23.59 23.66 0.59
N LEU A 18 23.14 22.72 -0.25
CA LEU A 18 23.98 21.62 -0.74
C LEU A 18 25.16 22.15 -1.54
N LEU A 19 24.91 23.06 -2.50
CA LEU A 19 25.94 23.65 -3.36
C LEU A 19 26.99 24.42 -2.54
N GLN A 20 26.56 25.23 -1.58
CA GLN A 20 27.46 25.96 -0.66
C GLN A 20 28.38 25.01 0.10
N ARG A 21 27.82 23.94 0.68
CA ARG A 21 28.59 22.96 1.46
C ARG A 21 29.56 22.17 0.60
N VAL A 22 29.17 21.80 -0.62
CA VAL A 22 30.07 21.12 -1.58
C VAL A 22 31.21 22.06 -1.96
N LYS A 23 30.90 23.29 -2.39
CA LYS A 23 31.90 24.28 -2.81
C LYS A 23 32.90 24.63 -1.70
N ALA A 24 32.45 24.69 -0.45
CA ALA A 24 33.30 24.98 0.71
C ALA A 24 34.24 23.82 1.09
N LYS A 25 33.94 22.59 0.68
CA LYS A 25 34.62 21.38 1.17
C LYS A 25 35.26 20.51 0.09
N SER A 26 35.08 20.82 -1.19
CA SER A 26 35.74 20.09 -2.28
C SER A 26 36.03 20.95 -3.50
N SER A 27 36.90 20.42 -4.36
CA SER A 27 37.21 20.94 -5.68
C SER A 27 36.31 20.36 -6.79
N LEU A 28 35.17 19.76 -6.44
CA LEU A 28 34.27 19.19 -7.45
C LEU A 28 33.69 20.30 -8.34
N HIS A 29 33.70 20.05 -9.64
CA HIS A 29 33.03 20.90 -10.61
C HIS A 29 31.55 20.55 -10.64
N VAL A 30 30.73 21.42 -10.05
CA VAL A 30 29.29 21.16 -9.92
C VAL A 30 28.56 21.62 -11.18
N VAL A 31 27.79 20.71 -11.78
CA VAL A 31 26.92 20.93 -12.93
C VAL A 31 25.48 20.65 -12.50
N VAL A 32 24.65 21.69 -12.47
CA VAL A 32 23.21 21.59 -12.18
C VAL A 32 22.44 21.70 -13.48
N VAL A 33 21.49 20.80 -13.72
CA VAL A 33 20.62 20.84 -14.91
C VAL A 33 19.23 21.28 -14.51
N ASN A 34 18.82 22.48 -14.93
CA ASN A 34 17.44 22.94 -14.84
C ASN A 34 16.62 22.32 -15.99
N ASP A 35 15.89 21.25 -15.68
CA ASP A 35 15.05 20.49 -16.61
C ASP A 35 13.67 21.17 -16.80
N GLY A 36 13.67 22.44 -17.21
CA GLY A 36 12.45 23.19 -17.54
C GLY A 36 11.59 23.60 -16.35
N SER A 37 12.19 24.03 -15.24
CA SER A 37 11.45 24.60 -14.11
C SER A 37 10.74 25.91 -14.53
N PRO A 38 9.55 26.21 -13.99
CA PRO A 38 8.85 27.47 -14.27
C PRO A 38 9.64 28.70 -13.81
N ALA A 39 9.38 29.86 -14.40
CA ALA A 39 10.04 31.14 -14.09
C ALA A 39 9.99 31.53 -12.60
N SER A 40 9.00 31.04 -11.84
CA SER A 40 8.94 31.24 -10.37
C SER A 40 10.13 30.65 -9.61
N TYR A 41 10.94 29.80 -10.24
CA TYR A 41 12.13 29.16 -9.65
C TYR A 41 13.45 29.80 -10.15
N ASP A 42 13.39 30.83 -11.01
CA ASP A 42 14.58 31.44 -11.61
C ASP A 42 15.52 32.03 -10.55
N SER A 43 14.98 32.59 -9.46
CA SER A 43 15.76 33.13 -8.34
C SER A 43 16.67 32.08 -7.69
N ILE A 44 16.20 30.84 -7.60
CA ILE A 44 16.99 29.72 -7.04
C ILE A 44 18.13 29.39 -8.00
N PHE A 45 17.87 29.29 -9.31
CA PHE A 45 18.93 29.00 -10.28
C PHE A 45 19.93 30.15 -10.42
N GLN A 46 19.50 31.41 -10.31
CA GLN A 46 20.39 32.58 -10.27
C GLN A 46 21.32 32.53 -9.06
N GLU A 47 20.81 32.18 -7.87
CA GLU A 47 21.66 31.99 -6.70
C GLU A 47 22.60 30.78 -6.87
N ALA A 48 22.12 29.70 -7.49
CA ALA A 48 22.90 28.49 -7.74
C ALA A 48 24.11 28.75 -8.66
N GLN A 49 24.02 29.69 -9.61
CA GLN A 49 25.12 30.07 -10.52
C GLN A 49 26.39 30.53 -9.79
N LYS A 50 26.26 31.02 -8.56
CA LYS A 50 27.43 31.43 -7.74
C LYS A 50 28.31 30.24 -7.33
N TYR A 51 27.75 29.03 -7.35
CA TYR A 51 28.40 27.83 -6.83
C TYR A 51 28.56 26.72 -7.88
N ALA A 52 27.79 26.77 -8.97
CA ALA A 52 27.72 25.71 -9.98
C ALA A 52 27.48 26.24 -11.40
N ILE A 53 27.85 25.42 -12.38
CA ILE A 53 27.48 25.63 -13.79
C ILE A 53 26.03 25.19 -13.97
N ILE A 54 25.18 26.06 -14.50
CA ILE A 54 23.76 25.77 -14.71
C ILE A 54 23.48 25.54 -16.19
N LEU A 55 22.96 24.35 -16.53
CA LEU A 55 22.47 24.02 -17.87
C LEU A 55 20.94 24.15 -17.88
N CYS A 56 20.41 25.08 -18.66
CA CYS A 56 18.96 25.36 -18.71
C CYS A 56 18.30 24.78 -19.95
N TYR A 57 17.16 24.13 -19.75
CA TYR A 57 16.32 23.60 -20.82
C TYR A 57 14.90 24.18 -20.73
N PRO A 58 14.21 24.42 -21.86
CA PRO A 58 12.94 25.15 -21.88
C PRO A 58 11.74 24.34 -21.38
N SER A 59 11.83 23.01 -21.38
CA SER A 59 10.73 22.12 -20.99
C SER A 59 11.28 20.89 -20.26
N ASN A 60 10.47 20.33 -19.36
CA ASN A 60 10.80 19.13 -18.61
C ASN A 60 10.78 17.90 -19.51
N GLN A 61 11.97 17.31 -19.71
CA GLN A 61 12.17 16.12 -20.53
C GLN A 61 12.34 14.86 -19.65
N GLY A 62 12.67 15.04 -18.37
CA GLY A 62 12.77 14.01 -17.36
C GLY A 62 14.18 13.85 -16.81
N LYS A 63 14.28 13.29 -15.60
CA LYS A 63 15.55 13.10 -14.87
C LYS A 63 16.63 12.40 -15.69
N GLY A 64 16.28 11.35 -16.43
CA GLY A 64 17.23 10.63 -17.28
C GLY A 64 17.78 11.47 -18.43
N GLN A 65 16.93 12.31 -19.04
CA GLN A 65 17.38 13.25 -20.06
C GLN A 65 18.24 14.37 -19.46
N ALA A 66 17.89 14.88 -18.28
CA ALA A 66 18.70 15.86 -17.56
C ALA A 66 20.11 15.33 -17.25
N LEU A 67 20.22 14.06 -16.80
CA LEU A 67 21.51 13.41 -16.59
C LEU A 67 22.30 13.28 -17.90
N LYS A 68 21.66 12.83 -18.98
CA LYS A 68 22.31 12.74 -20.30
C LYS A 68 22.81 14.09 -20.80
N ASN A 69 22.03 15.15 -20.61
CA ASN A 69 22.42 16.51 -20.98
C ASN A 69 23.69 16.95 -20.24
N ALA A 70 23.79 16.66 -18.94
CA ALA A 70 25.02 16.90 -18.18
C ALA A 70 26.18 16.03 -18.67
N PHE A 71 25.94 14.75 -18.96
CA PHE A 71 26.99 13.86 -19.47
C PHE A 71 27.51 14.32 -20.83
N THR A 72 26.64 14.72 -21.76
CA THR A 72 27.04 15.32 -23.04
C THR A 72 27.88 16.56 -22.82
N TYR A 73 27.48 17.46 -21.91
CA TYR A 73 28.28 18.64 -21.58
C TYR A 73 29.66 18.28 -20.99
N ILE A 74 29.75 17.26 -20.13
CA ILE A 74 31.02 16.83 -19.54
C ILE A 74 31.91 16.17 -20.61
N ASP A 75 31.32 15.39 -21.52
CA ASP A 75 32.03 14.72 -22.62
C ASP A 75 32.68 15.72 -23.57
N THR A 76 32.00 16.84 -23.87
CA THR A 76 32.55 17.88 -24.76
C THR A 76 33.75 18.62 -24.17
N LEU A 77 33.97 18.56 -22.86
CA LEU A 77 35.17 19.12 -22.23
C LEU A 77 36.43 18.27 -22.49
N GLY A 78 36.27 16.99 -22.85
CA GLY A 78 37.40 16.09 -23.17
C GLY A 78 38.34 15.80 -21.99
N GLN A 79 37.92 16.07 -20.76
CA GLN A 79 38.76 15.92 -19.56
C GLN A 79 38.54 14.56 -18.88
N TYR A 80 39.63 13.87 -18.55
CA TYR A 80 39.56 12.63 -17.78
C TYR A 80 39.31 12.91 -16.29
N GLY A 81 38.45 12.13 -15.66
CA GLY A 81 38.24 12.12 -14.20
C GLY A 81 36.98 11.37 -13.81
N THR A 82 36.27 11.84 -12.78
CA THR A 82 35.06 11.17 -12.27
C THR A 82 33.80 12.00 -12.42
N VAL A 83 32.67 11.33 -12.54
CA VAL A 83 31.33 11.92 -12.50
C VAL A 83 30.59 11.27 -11.34
N VAL A 84 30.04 12.08 -10.44
CA VAL A 84 29.11 11.65 -9.41
C VAL A 84 27.76 12.31 -9.61
N THR A 85 26.68 11.54 -9.62
CA THR A 85 25.31 12.06 -9.67
C THR A 85 24.75 12.17 -8.26
N ALA A 86 24.01 13.24 -7.96
CA ALA A 86 23.26 13.39 -6.71
C ALA A 86 21.91 14.06 -6.94
N ASP A 87 20.94 13.80 -6.06
CA ASP A 87 19.61 14.42 -6.12
C ASP A 87 19.63 15.87 -5.59
N ALA A 88 18.71 16.69 -6.11
CA ALA A 88 18.60 18.12 -5.78
C ALA A 88 17.89 18.42 -4.44
N ASP A 89 17.36 17.40 -3.76
CA ASP A 89 16.50 17.51 -2.57
C ASP A 89 17.27 17.49 -1.24
N GLY A 90 18.60 17.48 -1.28
CA GLY A 90 19.46 17.53 -0.10
C GLY A 90 19.51 16.23 0.70
N GLN A 91 19.01 15.10 0.17
CA GLN A 91 19.02 13.81 0.88
C GLN A 91 20.41 13.15 0.97
N HIS A 92 21.37 13.59 0.14
CA HIS A 92 22.72 13.05 0.13
C HIS A 92 23.63 13.87 1.03
N ASN A 93 24.26 13.22 2.02
CA ASN A 93 25.30 13.85 2.82
C ASN A 93 26.50 14.19 1.92
N VAL A 94 27.06 15.39 2.09
CA VAL A 94 28.22 15.87 1.31
C VAL A 94 29.42 14.94 1.43
N TRP A 95 29.64 14.34 2.60
CA TRP A 95 30.72 13.38 2.79
C TRP A 95 30.49 12.09 2.00
N ASP A 96 29.24 11.71 1.75
CA ASP A 96 28.90 10.50 1.00
C ASP A 96 29.15 10.71 -0.49
N ILE A 97 28.82 11.89 -1.01
CA ILE A 97 29.19 12.32 -2.37
C ILE A 97 30.70 12.22 -2.56
N PHE A 98 31.48 12.71 -1.59
CA PHE A 98 32.94 12.67 -1.67
C PHE A 98 33.49 11.25 -1.58
N ARG A 99 32.92 10.38 -0.73
CA ARG A 99 33.31 8.97 -0.67
C ARG A 99 33.03 8.24 -1.99
N VAL A 100 31.88 8.48 -2.61
CA VAL A 100 31.53 7.89 -3.91
C VAL A 100 32.46 8.41 -5.02
N SER A 101 32.76 9.71 -5.05
CA SER A 101 33.70 10.31 -6.02
C SER A 101 35.10 9.71 -5.87
N LYS A 102 35.63 9.68 -4.65
CA LYS A 102 36.94 9.08 -4.36
C LYS A 102 36.99 7.61 -4.76
N LYS A 103 35.93 6.84 -4.45
CA LYS A 103 35.88 5.42 -4.82
C LYS A 103 35.84 5.21 -6.33
N ALA A 104 35.16 6.09 -7.07
CA ALA A 104 35.15 6.06 -8.54
C ALA A 104 36.53 6.39 -9.12
N GLN A 105 37.27 7.29 -8.47
CA GLN A 105 38.64 7.63 -8.85
C GLN A 105 39.59 6.45 -8.60
N GLU A 106 39.46 5.78 -7.46
CA GLU A 106 40.24 4.59 -7.10
C GLU A 106 39.93 3.37 -7.98
N ASN A 107 38.75 3.31 -8.61
CA ASN A 107 38.28 2.16 -9.39
C ASN A 107 37.78 2.60 -10.77
N PRO A 108 38.69 2.95 -11.71
CA PRO A 108 38.31 3.26 -13.09
C PRO A 108 37.53 2.12 -13.74
N ASN A 109 36.57 2.45 -14.61
CA ASN A 109 35.69 1.48 -15.27
C ASN A 109 34.75 0.71 -14.33
N HIS A 110 34.51 1.20 -13.11
CA HIS A 110 33.48 0.66 -12.23
C HIS A 110 32.26 1.59 -12.15
N LEU A 111 31.08 1.01 -12.01
CA LEU A 111 29.91 1.75 -11.54
C LEU A 111 29.87 1.68 -10.01
N ILE A 112 30.13 2.80 -9.36
CA ILE A 112 30.06 2.95 -7.91
C ILE A 112 28.66 3.35 -7.51
N LEU A 113 28.07 2.65 -6.54
CA LEU A 113 26.77 2.95 -5.97
C LEU A 113 26.93 3.42 -4.53
N GLY A 114 26.36 4.59 -4.20
CA GLY A 114 26.13 4.97 -2.81
C GLY A 114 24.95 4.20 -2.27
N VAL A 115 25.20 3.20 -1.44
CA VAL A 115 24.15 2.33 -0.89
C VAL A 115 23.83 2.70 0.54
N ARG A 116 22.56 2.91 0.82
CA ARG A 116 22.10 3.30 2.16
C ARG A 116 22.43 2.19 3.15
N SER A 117 23.13 2.52 4.24
CA SER A 117 23.31 1.57 5.33
C SER A 117 21.94 1.30 5.97
N PHE A 118 21.40 0.09 5.87
CA PHE A 118 20.11 -0.30 6.47
C PHE A 118 20.13 -0.38 8.01
N SER A 119 21.07 0.32 8.66
CA SER A 119 21.16 0.49 10.11
C SER A 119 20.46 1.80 10.51
N GLY A 120 19.12 1.77 10.64
CA GLY A 120 18.34 2.95 11.08
C GLY A 120 16.86 2.92 10.66
N LYS A 121 16.09 3.92 11.12
CA LYS A 121 14.66 4.15 10.79
C LYS A 121 14.47 4.41 9.28
N VAL A 122 14.30 3.34 8.51
CA VAL A 122 13.94 3.40 7.08
C VAL A 122 12.42 3.33 6.96
N SER A 123 11.78 4.23 6.20
CA SER A 123 10.34 4.11 5.93
C SER A 123 10.04 2.76 5.26
N LEU A 124 9.07 2.00 5.82
CA LEU A 124 8.76 0.64 5.35
C LEU A 124 8.46 0.59 3.84
N ARG A 125 7.91 1.67 3.28
CA ARG A 125 7.61 1.80 1.84
C ARG A 125 8.87 1.78 0.97
N SER A 126 9.92 2.50 1.35
CA SER A 126 11.19 2.55 0.60
C SER A 126 12.02 1.28 0.81
N ALA A 127 12.01 0.70 2.02
CA ALA A 127 12.61 -0.61 2.27
C ALA A 127 11.94 -1.73 1.45
N PHE A 128 10.61 -1.74 1.40
CA PHE A 128 9.85 -2.71 0.63
C PHE A 128 10.08 -2.56 -0.88
N GLY A 129 10.01 -1.33 -1.41
CA GLY A 129 10.30 -1.05 -2.82
C GLY A 129 11.68 -1.55 -3.25
N ASN A 130 12.72 -1.28 -2.46
CA ASN A 130 14.07 -1.74 -2.77
C ASN A 130 14.24 -3.27 -2.59
N LYS A 131 13.57 -3.89 -1.61
CA LYS A 131 13.57 -5.36 -1.44
C LYS A 131 12.90 -6.07 -2.63
N VAL A 132 11.82 -5.49 -3.16
CA VAL A 132 11.09 -5.99 -4.33
C VAL A 132 11.94 -5.90 -5.60
N THR A 133 12.85 -4.92 -5.72
CA THR A 133 13.68 -4.73 -6.91
C THR A 133 15.05 -5.42 -6.85
N ARG A 134 15.65 -5.61 -5.67
CA ARG A 134 16.95 -6.29 -5.50
C ARG A 134 16.93 -7.76 -5.91
N PHE A 135 15.94 -8.51 -5.44
CA PHE A 135 15.83 -9.94 -5.74
C PHE A 135 15.72 -10.25 -7.24
N PRO A 136 14.80 -9.62 -8.02
CA PRO A 136 14.73 -9.87 -9.45
C PRO A 136 15.96 -9.36 -10.20
N PHE A 137 16.57 -8.24 -9.77
CA PHE A 137 17.80 -7.73 -10.37
C PHE A 137 18.94 -8.75 -10.25
N GLN A 138 19.26 -9.19 -9.03
CA GLN A 138 20.32 -10.19 -8.78
C GLN A 138 20.06 -11.47 -9.57
N ARG A 139 18.79 -11.86 -9.69
CA ARG A 139 18.42 -13.10 -10.38
C ARG A 139 18.54 -13.00 -11.91
N GLN A 140 18.34 -11.81 -12.47
CA GLN A 140 18.43 -11.55 -13.90
C GLN A 140 19.87 -11.31 -14.36
N THR A 141 20.64 -10.55 -13.58
CA THR A 141 22.00 -10.11 -13.96
C THR A 141 23.11 -10.98 -13.38
N GLY A 142 22.81 -11.73 -12.30
CA GLY A 142 23.82 -12.46 -11.53
C GLY A 142 24.63 -11.58 -10.56
N VAL A 143 24.46 -10.26 -10.60
CA VAL A 143 25.18 -9.30 -9.77
C VAL A 143 24.37 -8.95 -8.54
N SER A 144 24.94 -9.14 -7.35
CA SER A 144 24.29 -8.75 -6.10
C SER A 144 24.50 -7.27 -5.82
N VAL A 145 23.42 -6.54 -5.57
CA VAL A 145 23.44 -5.14 -5.14
C VAL A 145 22.50 -4.94 -3.97
N THR A 146 22.88 -4.04 -3.06
CA THR A 146 22.14 -3.73 -1.85
C THR A 146 21.15 -2.57 -2.00
N ASP A 147 21.32 -1.72 -3.00
CA ASP A 147 20.36 -0.66 -3.32
C ASP A 147 20.24 -0.42 -4.82
N THR A 148 19.15 -0.92 -5.39
CA THR A 148 18.84 -0.73 -6.82
C THR A 148 18.25 0.64 -7.15
N GLN A 149 17.79 1.39 -6.14
CA GLN A 149 17.06 2.64 -6.33
C GLN A 149 17.88 3.87 -5.93
N THR A 150 19.18 3.70 -5.65
CA THR A 150 20.05 4.83 -5.32
C THR A 150 20.30 5.74 -6.54
N GLY A 151 20.12 7.04 -6.33
CA GLY A 151 20.50 8.11 -7.27
C GLY A 151 21.95 8.59 -7.09
N LEU A 152 22.61 8.21 -5.99
CA LEU A 152 24.02 8.55 -5.75
C LEU A 152 24.92 7.53 -6.44
N ARG A 153 25.50 7.91 -7.58
CA ARG A 153 26.29 7.01 -8.43
C ARG A 153 27.55 7.69 -8.91
N GLY A 154 28.67 6.96 -8.91
CA GLY A 154 29.97 7.44 -9.36
C GLY A 154 30.53 6.57 -10.49
N PHE A 155 31.16 7.17 -11.49
CA PHE A 155 31.88 6.46 -12.55
C PHE A 155 32.94 7.37 -13.20
N THR A 156 33.85 6.83 -13.99
CA THR A 156 34.88 7.61 -14.68
C THR A 156 34.38 8.16 -16.02
N THR A 157 34.86 9.34 -16.44
CA THR A 157 34.34 10.06 -17.62
C THR A 157 34.42 9.25 -18.92
N ASN A 158 35.38 8.32 -19.04
CA ASN A 158 35.47 7.42 -20.19
C ASN A 158 34.28 6.43 -20.33
N MET A 159 33.42 6.33 -19.33
CA MET A 159 32.16 5.56 -19.39
C MET A 159 30.98 6.40 -19.92
N ILE A 160 31.12 7.71 -20.11
CA ILE A 160 30.05 8.60 -20.59
C ILE A 160 29.45 8.14 -21.93
N PRO A 161 30.23 7.75 -22.96
CA PRO A 161 29.65 7.28 -24.22
C PRO A 161 28.69 6.10 -24.02
N PHE A 162 29.05 5.17 -23.13
CA PHE A 162 28.16 4.07 -22.75
C PHE A 162 26.92 4.55 -21.99
N MET A 163 27.05 5.51 -21.06
CA MET A 163 25.89 6.06 -20.34
C MET A 163 24.90 6.73 -21.30
N LEU A 164 25.39 7.42 -22.33
CA LEU A 164 24.55 8.10 -23.32
C LEU A 164 23.73 7.13 -24.19
N GLU A 165 24.26 5.94 -24.51
CA GLU A 165 23.59 4.89 -25.30
C GLU A 165 22.37 4.26 -24.59
N ILE A 166 22.33 4.32 -23.26
CA ILE A 166 21.33 3.62 -22.45
C ILE A 166 19.94 4.23 -22.66
N GLU A 167 18.94 3.41 -22.99
CA GLU A 167 17.56 3.86 -23.19
C GLU A 167 16.94 4.44 -21.90
N GLY A 168 16.02 5.40 -22.05
CA GLY A 168 15.30 6.04 -20.94
C GLY A 168 15.52 7.54 -20.90
N GLN A 169 14.48 8.25 -20.44
CA GLN A 169 14.46 9.72 -20.34
C GLN A 169 14.00 10.19 -18.96
N ARG A 170 13.33 9.35 -18.16
CA ARG A 170 12.86 9.69 -16.81
C ARG A 170 13.52 8.79 -15.78
N TYR A 171 12.85 8.52 -14.66
CA TYR A 171 13.37 7.72 -13.55
C TYR A 171 13.77 6.29 -13.93
N GLU A 172 13.19 5.71 -14.99
CA GLU A 172 13.59 4.38 -15.49
C GLU A 172 15.04 4.33 -15.98
N TYR A 173 15.61 5.47 -16.39
CA TYR A 173 16.98 5.54 -16.89
C TYR A 173 18.00 5.09 -15.85
N GLU A 174 17.78 5.40 -14.57
CA GLU A 174 18.66 4.95 -13.49
C GLU A 174 18.62 3.42 -13.33
N MET A 175 17.45 2.79 -13.45
CA MET A 175 17.38 1.32 -13.43
C MET A 175 18.06 0.72 -14.67
N ASN A 176 17.88 1.33 -15.84
CA ASN A 176 18.52 0.87 -17.08
C ASN A 176 20.04 1.05 -17.02
N MET A 177 20.55 2.12 -16.40
CA MET A 177 21.98 2.29 -16.14
C MET A 177 22.54 1.12 -15.33
N LEU A 178 21.83 0.72 -14.28
CA LEU A 178 22.24 -0.39 -13.43
C LEU A 178 22.21 -1.74 -14.17
N LEU A 179 21.13 -2.01 -14.93
CA LEU A 179 20.99 -3.23 -15.73
C LEU A 179 22.06 -3.32 -16.82
N SER A 180 22.24 -2.27 -17.61
CA SER A 180 23.23 -2.25 -18.70
C SER A 180 24.66 -2.32 -18.15
N ALA A 181 24.96 -1.60 -17.07
CA ALA A 181 26.29 -1.63 -16.46
C ALA A 181 26.62 -3.03 -15.92
N SER A 182 25.66 -3.73 -15.32
CA SER A 182 25.89 -5.08 -14.75
C SER A 182 26.39 -6.12 -15.77
N THR A 183 26.19 -5.87 -17.06
CA THR A 183 26.67 -6.75 -18.15
C THR A 183 28.04 -6.37 -18.72
N LYS A 184 28.53 -5.15 -18.44
CA LYS A 184 29.71 -4.57 -19.11
C LYS A 184 30.78 -4.05 -18.15
N TYR A 185 30.40 -3.64 -16.94
CA TYR A 185 31.28 -3.04 -15.95
C TYR A 185 31.08 -3.67 -14.57
N PRO A 186 32.14 -3.81 -13.76
CA PRO A 186 31.99 -4.17 -12.36
C PRO A 186 31.18 -3.12 -11.60
N ILE A 187 30.39 -3.57 -10.62
CA ILE A 187 29.61 -2.72 -9.73
C ILE A 187 30.21 -2.81 -8.34
N SER A 188 30.41 -1.67 -7.69
CA SER A 188 30.94 -1.60 -6.33
C SER A 188 30.10 -0.68 -5.47
N GLU A 189 29.98 -0.98 -4.19
CA GLU A 189 29.07 -0.29 -3.28
C GLU A 189 29.84 0.46 -2.19
N VAL A 190 29.42 1.69 -1.91
CA VAL A 190 29.93 2.53 -0.84
C VAL A 190 28.78 2.78 0.13
N PRO A 191 28.90 2.39 1.42
CA PRO A 191 27.89 2.71 2.42
C PRO A 191 27.70 4.23 2.59
N ILE A 192 26.45 4.68 2.58
CA ILE A 192 26.05 6.09 2.76
C ILE A 192 24.99 6.24 3.86
N GLU A 193 24.98 7.39 4.52
CA GLU A 193 23.98 7.76 5.52
C GLU A 193 22.72 8.27 4.81
N THR A 194 21.54 7.88 5.29
CA THR A 194 20.28 8.38 4.71
C THR A 194 19.78 9.56 5.53
N ILE A 195 19.77 10.75 4.94
CA ILE A 195 19.14 11.93 5.54
C ILE A 195 17.69 12.00 5.03
N TYR A 196 16.73 11.58 5.85
CA TYR A 196 15.31 11.72 5.53
C TYR A 196 14.83 13.14 5.84
N ILE A 197 14.59 13.94 4.80
CA ILE A 197 13.97 15.26 4.90
C ILE A 197 12.51 15.12 4.47
N ASN A 198 11.56 15.38 5.39
CA ASN A 198 10.12 15.45 5.11
C ASN A 198 9.53 14.27 4.29
N ASP A 199 9.93 13.03 4.62
CA ASP A 199 9.29 11.80 4.11
C ASP A 199 9.18 11.72 2.55
N ASN A 200 10.15 12.28 1.84
CA ASN A 200 10.23 12.34 0.36
C ASN A 200 9.09 13.11 -0.34
N GLN A 201 8.43 14.07 0.32
CA GLN A 201 7.36 14.88 -0.31
C GLN A 201 7.81 15.67 -1.55
N ALA A 202 9.09 16.02 -1.65
CA ALA A 202 9.67 16.70 -2.81
C ALA A 202 9.98 15.76 -3.99
N SER A 203 9.97 14.43 -3.78
CA SER A 203 10.22 13.50 -4.89
C SER A 203 9.00 13.47 -5.82
N HIS A 204 9.19 13.91 -7.06
CA HIS A 204 8.17 13.82 -8.10
C HIS A 204 7.95 12.38 -8.60
N PHE A 205 8.58 11.39 -7.96
CA PHE A 205 8.43 9.97 -8.27
C PHE A 205 7.02 9.50 -7.93
N ARG A 206 6.30 8.92 -8.90
CA ARG A 206 4.94 8.37 -8.72
C ARG A 206 5.03 6.85 -8.63
N PRO A 207 5.02 6.25 -7.43
CA PRO A 207 5.41 4.84 -7.22
C PRO A 207 4.67 3.83 -8.10
N ILE A 208 3.36 4.04 -8.28
CA ILE A 208 2.50 3.12 -9.06
C ILE A 208 2.70 3.34 -10.56
N ARG A 209 2.73 4.59 -11.03
CA ARG A 209 2.80 4.90 -12.46
C ARG A 209 4.20 4.64 -13.02
N ASP A 210 5.23 5.10 -12.31
CA ASP A 210 6.62 4.96 -12.75
C ASP A 210 7.10 3.53 -12.54
N GLY A 211 6.65 2.86 -11.46
CA GLY A 211 6.78 1.41 -11.29
C GLY A 211 6.08 0.63 -12.41
N PHE A 212 4.85 0.97 -12.79
CA PHE A 212 4.13 0.32 -13.89
C PHE A 212 4.83 0.51 -15.24
N MET A 213 5.47 1.67 -15.47
CA MET A 213 6.25 1.91 -16.71
C MET A 213 7.48 1.01 -16.80
N ILE A 214 8.13 0.71 -15.66
CA ILE A 214 9.25 -0.24 -15.57
C ILE A 214 8.79 -1.68 -15.92
N TYR A 215 7.57 -2.08 -15.54
CA TYR A 215 7.04 -3.43 -15.78
C TYR A 215 6.06 -3.56 -16.97
N LYS A 216 5.79 -2.47 -17.69
CA LYS A 216 4.74 -2.38 -18.74
C LYS A 216 4.81 -3.47 -19.79
N LYS A 217 6.02 -3.88 -20.20
CA LYS A 217 6.22 -4.94 -21.20
C LYS A 217 5.89 -6.33 -20.63
N MET A 218 6.19 -6.59 -19.36
CA MET A 218 5.86 -7.85 -18.67
C MET A 218 4.37 -7.94 -18.35
N PHE A 219 3.75 -6.84 -17.90
CA PHE A 219 2.32 -6.80 -17.58
C PHE A 219 1.43 -6.98 -18.81
N LYS A 220 1.79 -6.36 -19.95
CA LYS A 220 1.06 -6.54 -21.22
C LYS A 220 1.07 -7.99 -21.72
N PHE A 221 2.18 -8.68 -21.58
CA PHE A 221 2.30 -10.09 -21.96
C PHE A 221 1.49 -11.00 -21.02
N ALA A 222 1.58 -10.75 -19.70
CA ALA A 222 0.77 -11.46 -18.72
C ALA A 222 -0.74 -11.25 -18.97
N LEU A 223 -1.15 -10.01 -19.26
CA LEU A 223 -2.54 -9.67 -19.57
C LEU A 223 -3.04 -10.37 -20.83
N SER A 224 -2.26 -10.40 -21.93
CA SER A 224 -2.63 -11.14 -23.15
C SER A 224 -2.83 -12.63 -22.87
N SER A 225 -1.96 -13.21 -22.05
CA SER A 225 -2.02 -14.63 -21.72
C SER A 225 -3.19 -14.97 -20.80
N ILE A 226 -3.49 -14.11 -19.81
CA ILE A 226 -4.65 -14.25 -18.93
C ILE A 226 -5.96 -14.11 -19.73
N SER A 227 -6.06 -13.10 -20.61
CA SER A 227 -7.22 -12.94 -21.47
C SER A 227 -7.44 -14.14 -22.39
N SER A 228 -6.37 -14.71 -22.95
CA SER A 228 -6.44 -15.94 -23.74
C SER A 228 -6.95 -17.13 -22.92
N PHE A 229 -6.44 -17.30 -21.70
CA PHE A 229 -6.88 -18.37 -20.80
C PHE A 229 -8.36 -18.24 -20.41
N LEU A 230 -8.83 -17.01 -20.13
CA LEU A 230 -10.25 -16.77 -19.82
C LEU A 230 -11.16 -17.14 -21.01
N ILE A 231 -10.76 -16.77 -22.23
CA ILE A 231 -11.49 -17.15 -23.45
C ILE A 231 -11.48 -18.66 -23.63
N ASP A 232 -10.33 -19.31 -23.44
CA ASP A 232 -10.19 -20.77 -23.48
C ASP A 232 -11.15 -21.45 -22.49
N TYR A 233 -11.19 -20.96 -21.25
CA TYR A 233 -12.04 -21.49 -20.19
C TYR A 233 -13.54 -21.32 -20.49
N ILE A 234 -13.96 -20.12 -20.93
CA ILE A 234 -15.37 -19.85 -21.25
C ILE A 234 -15.83 -20.71 -22.43
N VAL A 235 -15.04 -20.77 -23.51
CA VAL A 235 -15.37 -21.59 -24.68
C VAL A 235 -15.40 -23.07 -24.31
N TYR A 236 -14.47 -23.53 -23.47
CA TYR A 236 -14.48 -24.91 -22.96
C TYR A 236 -15.75 -25.21 -22.16
N ALA A 237 -16.14 -24.33 -21.23
CA ALA A 237 -17.34 -24.49 -20.42
C ALA A 237 -18.63 -24.53 -21.27
N LEU A 238 -18.75 -23.63 -22.26
CA LEU A 238 -19.88 -23.61 -23.18
C LEU A 238 -19.91 -24.87 -24.06
N ALA A 239 -18.75 -25.31 -24.56
CA ALA A 239 -18.68 -26.53 -25.37
C ALA A 239 -19.04 -27.78 -24.55
N LEU A 240 -18.70 -27.84 -23.26
CA LEU A 240 -19.14 -28.92 -22.38
C LEU A 240 -20.66 -28.97 -22.22
N LEU A 241 -21.32 -27.81 -22.18
CA LEU A 241 -22.77 -27.69 -22.08
C LEU A 241 -23.48 -28.14 -23.38
N VAL A 242 -22.96 -27.74 -24.54
CA VAL A 242 -23.51 -28.13 -25.86
C VAL A 242 -23.28 -29.62 -26.15
N LEU A 243 -22.13 -30.17 -25.74
CA LEU A 243 -21.76 -31.56 -25.98
C LEU A 243 -22.24 -32.50 -24.85
N ALA A 244 -23.29 -32.14 -24.12
CA ALA A 244 -23.76 -32.89 -22.95
C ALA A 244 -24.02 -34.38 -23.23
N THR A 245 -24.53 -34.71 -24.42
CA THR A 245 -24.90 -36.07 -24.86
C THR A 245 -23.73 -36.89 -25.43
N VAL A 246 -22.56 -36.29 -25.62
CA VAL A 246 -21.38 -36.95 -26.19
C VAL A 246 -20.63 -37.76 -25.11
N PRO A 247 -20.05 -38.93 -25.43
CA PRO A 247 -19.21 -39.68 -24.49
C PRO A 247 -18.07 -38.84 -23.91
N THR A 248 -17.80 -38.96 -22.62
CA THR A 248 -16.88 -38.08 -21.86
C THR A 248 -15.48 -37.95 -22.49
N SER A 249 -14.93 -39.04 -23.01
CA SER A 249 -13.61 -39.04 -23.66
C SER A 249 -13.58 -38.17 -24.92
N LEU A 250 -14.61 -38.27 -25.77
CA LEU A 250 -14.77 -37.48 -26.99
C LEU A 250 -15.19 -36.04 -26.68
N LYS A 251 -16.02 -35.85 -25.66
CA LYS A 251 -16.46 -34.54 -25.14
C LYS A 251 -15.28 -33.68 -24.71
N ILE A 252 -14.35 -34.22 -23.91
CA ILE A 252 -13.15 -33.51 -23.47
C ILE A 252 -12.29 -33.07 -24.67
N LEU A 253 -12.12 -33.95 -25.67
CA LEU A 253 -11.30 -33.67 -26.85
C LEU A 253 -11.90 -32.54 -27.70
N LEU A 254 -13.19 -32.64 -28.02
CA LEU A 254 -13.89 -31.68 -28.87
C LEU A 254 -14.02 -30.31 -28.18
N ALA A 255 -14.43 -30.28 -26.91
CA ALA A 255 -14.54 -29.05 -26.14
C ALA A 255 -13.18 -28.35 -26.00
N ASN A 256 -12.12 -29.11 -25.75
CA ASN A 256 -10.78 -28.55 -25.62
C ASN A 256 -10.23 -28.06 -26.96
N GLY A 257 -10.53 -28.75 -28.06
CA GLY A 257 -10.10 -28.37 -29.39
C GLY A 257 -10.67 -27.03 -29.81
N VAL A 258 -11.98 -26.85 -29.67
CA VAL A 258 -12.66 -25.58 -30.00
C VAL A 258 -12.16 -24.44 -29.10
N ALA A 259 -12.02 -24.68 -27.80
CA ALA A 259 -11.48 -23.70 -26.86
C ALA A 259 -10.07 -23.23 -27.26
N ARG A 260 -9.19 -24.18 -27.58
CA ARG A 260 -7.79 -23.91 -27.87
C ARG A 260 -7.59 -23.18 -29.20
N VAL A 261 -8.36 -23.53 -30.23
CA VAL A 261 -8.31 -22.83 -31.52
C VAL A 261 -8.70 -21.37 -31.33
N THR A 262 -9.84 -21.12 -30.67
CA THR A 262 -10.33 -19.76 -30.41
C THR A 262 -9.37 -18.94 -29.56
N SER A 263 -8.88 -19.50 -28.45
CA SER A 263 -7.97 -18.81 -27.54
C SER A 263 -6.61 -18.50 -28.18
N SER A 264 -6.10 -19.39 -29.02
CA SER A 264 -4.81 -19.23 -29.70
C SER A 264 -4.85 -18.14 -30.76
N ILE A 265 -5.95 -18.03 -31.52
CA ILE A 265 -6.17 -16.96 -32.52
C ILE A 265 -6.19 -15.59 -31.84
N VAL A 266 -6.95 -15.46 -30.74
CA VAL A 266 -7.04 -14.19 -29.99
C VAL A 266 -5.68 -13.83 -29.37
N ASN A 267 -4.98 -14.78 -28.78
CA ASN A 267 -3.67 -14.54 -28.16
C ASN A 267 -2.61 -14.14 -29.18
N TYR A 268 -2.57 -14.78 -30.35
CA TYR A 268 -1.67 -14.40 -31.44
C TYR A 268 -1.96 -12.98 -31.93
N SER A 269 -3.24 -12.67 -32.19
CA SER A 269 -3.68 -11.34 -32.64
C SER A 269 -3.29 -10.24 -31.63
N THR A 270 -3.53 -10.49 -30.34
CA THR A 270 -3.24 -9.57 -29.23
C THR A 270 -1.73 -9.37 -29.06
N ASN A 271 -0.95 -10.45 -29.02
CA ASN A 271 0.50 -10.36 -28.89
C ASN A 271 1.17 -9.68 -30.09
N LYS A 272 0.72 -9.96 -31.31
CA LYS A 272 1.25 -9.33 -32.53
C LYS A 272 0.96 -7.83 -32.57
N LYS A 273 -0.28 -7.42 -32.30
CA LYS A 273 -0.72 -6.01 -32.42
C LYS A 273 -0.34 -5.14 -31.22
N LEU A 274 -0.42 -5.66 -29.98
CA LEU A 274 -0.35 -4.85 -28.77
C LEU A 274 0.93 -5.04 -27.93
N VAL A 275 1.54 -6.23 -27.96
CA VAL A 275 2.69 -6.58 -27.11
C VAL A 275 4.01 -6.41 -27.84
N PHE A 276 4.16 -7.00 -29.03
CA PHE A 276 5.44 -7.00 -29.76
C PHE A 276 5.51 -6.00 -30.93
N LYS A 277 4.36 -5.46 -31.39
CA LYS A 277 4.27 -4.51 -32.53
C LYS A 277 5.12 -4.92 -33.74
N ASN A 278 5.21 -6.23 -34.02
CA ASN A 278 6.13 -6.75 -35.01
C ASN A 278 5.55 -6.62 -36.44
N LYS A 279 6.33 -6.08 -37.39
CA LYS A 279 5.97 -5.88 -38.81
C LYS A 279 6.24 -7.12 -39.69
N ASP A 280 6.79 -8.20 -39.12
CA ASP A 280 7.08 -9.44 -39.85
C ASP A 280 5.83 -10.15 -40.41
N SER A 281 6.00 -10.90 -41.51
CA SER A 281 4.92 -11.60 -42.21
C SER A 281 4.26 -12.67 -41.32
N VAL A 282 2.93 -12.80 -41.42
CA VAL A 282 2.11 -13.74 -40.63
C VAL A 282 2.57 -15.19 -40.80
N THR A 283 3.08 -15.54 -41.97
CA THR A 283 3.55 -16.89 -42.31
C THR A 283 4.85 -17.28 -41.60
N LYS A 284 5.75 -16.32 -41.29
CA LYS A 284 7.05 -16.60 -40.66
C LYS A 284 6.97 -16.73 -39.14
N THR A 285 6.04 -16.01 -38.50
CA THR A 285 5.82 -16.08 -37.04
C THR A 285 4.70 -17.04 -36.64
N GLY A 286 3.78 -17.35 -37.54
CA GLY A 286 2.61 -18.19 -37.26
C GLY A 286 2.95 -19.68 -37.10
N THR A 287 3.85 -20.23 -37.92
CA THR A 287 4.15 -21.67 -37.94
C THR A 287 4.73 -22.17 -36.61
N GLY A 288 5.66 -21.44 -36.00
CA GLY A 288 6.19 -21.76 -34.67
C GLY A 288 5.16 -21.61 -33.54
N TYR A 289 4.24 -20.65 -33.67
CA TYR A 289 3.18 -20.41 -32.69
C TYR A 289 2.07 -21.47 -32.77
N PHE A 290 1.63 -21.85 -33.97
CA PHE A 290 0.63 -22.90 -34.16
C PHE A 290 1.17 -24.30 -33.82
N GLY A 291 2.45 -24.57 -34.09
CA GLY A 291 3.11 -25.80 -33.64
C GLY A 291 3.13 -25.91 -32.11
N LEU A 292 3.43 -24.82 -31.41
CA LEU A 292 3.35 -24.77 -29.95
C LEU A 292 1.91 -24.93 -29.44
N ALA A 293 0.94 -24.27 -30.07
CA ALA A 293 -0.48 -24.37 -29.70
C ALA A 293 -1.00 -25.81 -29.85
N LEU A 294 -0.56 -26.53 -30.90
CA LEU A 294 -0.91 -27.93 -31.12
C LEU A 294 -0.27 -28.86 -30.08
N GLY A 295 1.00 -28.66 -29.74
CA GLY A 295 1.66 -29.42 -28.68
C GLY A 295 1.01 -29.21 -27.30
N LEU A 296 0.67 -27.96 -26.98
CA LEU A 296 -0.06 -27.63 -25.75
C LEU A 296 -1.48 -28.19 -25.76
N PHE A 297 -2.18 -28.20 -26.89
CA PHE A 297 -3.50 -28.82 -27.03
C PHE A 297 -3.49 -30.30 -26.68
N ILE A 298 -2.54 -31.06 -27.24
CA ILE A 298 -2.42 -32.50 -27.02
C ILE A 298 -2.13 -32.76 -25.54
N LEU A 299 -1.13 -32.06 -24.97
CA LEU A 299 -0.74 -32.23 -23.58
C LEU A 299 -1.85 -31.83 -22.61
N ASP A 300 -2.55 -30.73 -22.87
CA ASP A 300 -3.71 -30.28 -22.09
C ASP A 300 -4.83 -31.32 -22.09
N THR A 301 -5.14 -31.89 -23.26
CA THR A 301 -6.19 -32.91 -23.39
C THR A 301 -5.84 -34.19 -22.63
N LEU A 302 -4.57 -34.62 -22.68
CA LEU A 302 -4.08 -35.79 -21.95
C LEU A 302 -4.11 -35.56 -20.43
N LEU A 303 -3.65 -34.40 -19.97
CA LEU A 303 -3.64 -34.06 -18.55
C LEU A 303 -5.05 -33.90 -17.98
N ILE A 304 -5.98 -33.28 -18.71
CA ILE A 304 -7.38 -33.16 -18.26
C ILE A 304 -8.00 -34.56 -18.12
N ARG A 305 -7.77 -35.45 -19.08
CA ARG A 305 -8.24 -36.85 -19.01
C ARG A 305 -7.64 -37.60 -17.82
N LEU A 306 -6.33 -37.45 -17.60
CA LEU A 306 -5.61 -38.10 -16.51
C LEU A 306 -6.13 -37.64 -15.14
N PHE A 307 -6.23 -36.34 -14.92
CA PHE A 307 -6.68 -35.78 -13.64
C PHE A 307 -8.17 -36.09 -13.38
N TYR A 308 -9.00 -36.07 -14.41
CA TYR A 308 -10.40 -36.50 -14.29
C TYR A 308 -10.50 -37.98 -13.92
N ALA A 309 -9.75 -38.86 -14.59
CA ALA A 309 -9.80 -40.30 -14.36
C ALA A 309 -9.24 -40.72 -12.99
N ILE A 310 -8.17 -40.07 -12.52
CA ILE A 310 -7.51 -40.43 -11.25
C ILE A 310 -8.23 -39.84 -10.04
N PHE A 311 -8.65 -38.57 -10.12
CA PHE A 311 -9.13 -37.83 -8.96
C PHE A 311 -10.65 -37.59 -8.96
N GLY A 312 -11.37 -37.92 -10.04
CA GLY A 312 -12.83 -37.75 -10.13
C GLY A 312 -13.30 -36.29 -10.03
N LEU A 313 -12.39 -35.33 -10.22
CA LEU A 313 -12.68 -33.90 -10.06
C LEU A 313 -13.57 -33.37 -11.19
N ASN A 314 -14.33 -32.30 -10.90
CA ASN A 314 -15.11 -31.59 -11.92
C ASN A 314 -14.19 -31.10 -13.06
N LEU A 315 -14.60 -31.32 -14.32
CA LEU A 315 -13.82 -30.96 -15.53
C LEU A 315 -13.42 -29.48 -15.58
N LEU A 316 -14.24 -28.57 -15.06
CA LEU A 316 -13.93 -27.14 -15.00
C LEU A 316 -12.80 -26.84 -14.00
N ILE A 317 -12.79 -27.53 -12.86
CA ILE A 317 -11.72 -27.39 -11.85
C ILE A 317 -10.41 -27.96 -12.41
N VAL A 318 -10.47 -29.13 -13.04
CA VAL A 318 -9.31 -29.75 -13.71
C VAL A 318 -8.74 -28.82 -14.78
N LYS A 319 -9.59 -28.15 -15.57
CA LYS A 319 -9.17 -27.20 -16.60
C LYS A 319 -8.37 -26.02 -16.02
N ILE A 320 -8.72 -25.53 -14.83
CA ILE A 320 -7.96 -24.47 -14.14
C ILE A 320 -6.58 -24.97 -13.69
N ILE A 321 -6.53 -26.16 -13.11
CA ILE A 321 -5.28 -26.77 -12.61
C ILE A 321 -4.32 -27.03 -13.77
N VAL A 322 -4.80 -27.71 -14.83
CA VAL A 322 -3.99 -28.03 -16.01
C VAL A 322 -3.59 -26.77 -16.78
N GLY A 323 -4.51 -25.80 -16.91
CA GLY A 323 -4.21 -24.52 -17.54
C GLY A 323 -3.10 -23.74 -16.84
N SER A 324 -3.07 -23.77 -15.51
CA SER A 324 -2.02 -23.14 -14.70
C SER A 324 -0.65 -23.81 -14.91
N LEU A 325 -0.63 -25.15 -14.96
CA LEU A 325 0.59 -25.93 -15.22
C LEU A 325 1.16 -25.66 -16.62
N LEU A 326 0.29 -25.61 -17.64
CA LEU A 326 0.70 -25.41 -19.03
C LEU A 326 1.04 -23.97 -19.36
N PHE A 327 0.51 -22.99 -18.64
CA PHE A 327 0.93 -21.60 -18.77
C PHE A 327 2.44 -21.45 -18.48
N CYS A 328 2.93 -22.09 -17.41
CA CYS A 328 4.35 -22.10 -17.07
C CYS A 328 5.21 -22.74 -18.17
N LEU A 329 4.76 -23.88 -18.73
CA LEU A 329 5.45 -24.58 -19.80
C LEU A 329 5.48 -23.76 -21.11
N SER A 330 4.34 -23.17 -21.48
CA SER A 330 4.18 -22.34 -22.67
C SER A 330 5.10 -21.12 -22.64
N TRP A 331 5.20 -20.46 -21.47
CA TRP A 331 6.12 -19.33 -21.29
C TRP A 331 7.57 -19.72 -21.55
N LEU A 332 8.02 -20.86 -21.00
CA LEU A 332 9.40 -21.34 -21.16
C LEU A 332 9.75 -21.59 -22.62
N VAL A 333 8.82 -22.19 -23.39
CA VAL A 333 9.05 -22.51 -24.81
C VAL A 333 9.02 -21.26 -25.68
N GLN A 334 8.08 -20.34 -25.48
CA GLN A 334 8.00 -19.10 -26.26
C GLN A 334 9.21 -18.20 -26.06
N LYS A 335 9.74 -18.12 -24.83
CA LYS A 335 10.96 -17.36 -24.55
C LYS A 335 12.17 -17.91 -25.32
N LYS A 336 12.25 -19.22 -25.54
CA LYS A 336 13.34 -19.86 -26.29
C LYS A 336 13.19 -19.71 -27.80
N LEU A 337 11.96 -19.78 -28.33
CA LEU A 337 11.70 -19.67 -29.78
C LEU A 337 11.81 -18.24 -30.33
N PHE A 338 11.49 -17.23 -29.50
CA PHE A 338 11.46 -15.82 -29.95
C PHE A 338 12.64 -14.98 -29.48
N SER A 339 13.59 -15.53 -28.70
CA SER A 339 14.83 -14.83 -28.33
C SER A 339 15.88 -15.06 -29.42
N LYS A 340 16.06 -14.07 -30.31
CA LYS A 340 17.17 -14.07 -31.27
C LYS A 340 18.51 -13.89 -30.53
N LYS A 341 19.30 -14.95 -30.47
CA LYS A 341 20.74 -14.96 -30.85
C LYS A 341 21.21 -16.42 -30.91
N GLY A 342 21.87 -16.75 -32.02
CA GLY A 342 22.25 -18.11 -32.38
C GLY A 342 23.34 -18.69 -31.49
N LEU A 343 23.20 -19.98 -31.21
CA LEU A 343 24.25 -21.00 -31.03
C LEU A 343 23.55 -22.37 -31.14
N THR A 344 24.15 -23.25 -31.93
CA THR A 344 23.72 -24.59 -32.33
C THR A 344 23.82 -25.63 -31.18
N PRO A 345 23.32 -26.88 -31.35
CA PRO A 345 22.41 -27.53 -30.41
C PRO A 345 23.03 -28.60 -29.48
N TYR A 346 22.19 -29.11 -28.56
CA TYR A 346 22.38 -30.32 -27.75
C TYR A 346 23.52 -30.30 -26.72
N HIS A 347 23.26 -29.71 -25.54
CA HIS A 347 23.54 -30.24 -24.19
C HIS A 347 23.27 -29.11 -23.20
N GLU A 348 22.30 -29.31 -22.29
CA GLU A 348 22.02 -28.56 -21.05
C GLU A 348 20.50 -28.44 -20.84
N ILE A 349 19.83 -29.58 -20.68
CA ILE A 349 18.42 -29.65 -20.27
C ILE A 349 18.26 -29.44 -18.74
N LEU A 350 19.35 -29.32 -17.98
CA LEU A 350 19.34 -29.18 -16.52
C LEU A 350 20.32 -28.10 -16.04
N LYS A 351 19.92 -26.82 -16.14
CA LYS A 351 20.44 -25.79 -15.23
C LYS A 351 19.35 -25.38 -14.26
N LYS A 352 19.66 -25.56 -12.97
CA LYS A 352 18.85 -25.29 -11.77
C LYS A 352 18.15 -23.92 -11.77
N SER A 353 18.60 -22.95 -12.58
CA SER A 353 18.04 -21.60 -12.62
C SER A 353 16.60 -21.51 -13.13
N TYR A 354 16.16 -22.42 -14.00
CA TYR A 354 14.82 -22.35 -14.63
C TYR A 354 13.73 -22.99 -13.77
N THR A 355 14.06 -24.04 -13.03
CA THR A 355 13.17 -24.67 -12.03
C THR A 355 12.84 -23.69 -10.91
N TYR A 356 13.83 -22.91 -10.45
CA TYR A 356 13.62 -21.91 -9.40
C TYR A 356 12.81 -20.69 -9.88
N ALA A 357 12.88 -20.29 -11.14
CA ALA A 357 12.04 -19.22 -11.67
C ALA A 357 10.58 -19.65 -11.81
N SER A 358 10.32 -20.93 -12.12
CA SER A 358 8.97 -21.50 -12.15
C SER A 358 8.41 -21.70 -10.74
N LEU A 359 9.22 -22.22 -9.81
CA LEU A 359 8.89 -22.30 -8.38
C LEU A 359 8.66 -20.90 -7.79
N PHE A 360 9.49 -19.92 -8.14
CA PHE A 360 9.34 -18.53 -7.70
C PHE A 360 8.13 -17.87 -8.34
N GLY A 361 7.82 -18.14 -9.61
CA GLY A 361 6.59 -17.71 -10.26
C GLY A 361 5.36 -18.24 -9.53
N MET A 362 5.31 -19.54 -9.25
CA MET A 362 4.26 -20.19 -8.46
C MET A 362 4.19 -19.68 -7.02
N LEU A 363 5.34 -19.45 -6.38
CA LEU A 363 5.41 -18.98 -5.01
C LEU A 363 5.06 -17.49 -4.92
N LEU A 364 5.31 -16.70 -5.95
CA LEU A 364 5.00 -15.27 -6.00
C LEU A 364 3.56 -15.02 -6.43
N THR A 365 3.00 -15.78 -7.38
CA THR A 365 1.54 -15.77 -7.62
C THR A 365 0.80 -16.41 -6.46
N GLY A 366 1.31 -17.50 -5.88
CA GLY A 366 0.76 -18.12 -4.67
C GLY A 366 0.80 -17.17 -3.47
N SER A 367 1.93 -16.50 -3.22
CA SER A 367 2.09 -15.54 -2.11
C SER A 367 1.36 -14.23 -2.37
N PHE A 368 1.27 -13.75 -3.61
CA PHE A 368 0.47 -12.59 -3.96
C PHE A 368 -1.02 -12.90 -3.84
N THR A 369 -1.45 -14.09 -4.30
CA THR A 369 -2.84 -14.54 -4.14
C THR A 369 -3.15 -14.78 -2.67
N TYR A 370 -2.27 -15.43 -1.91
CA TYR A 370 -2.40 -15.59 -0.45
C TYR A 370 -2.34 -14.26 0.28
N SER A 371 -1.51 -13.29 -0.13
CA SER A 371 -1.42 -11.97 0.48
C SER A 371 -2.66 -11.12 0.16
N MET A 372 -3.14 -11.15 -1.09
CA MET A 372 -4.42 -10.52 -1.47
C MET A 372 -5.60 -11.18 -0.75
N LEU A 373 -5.60 -12.51 -0.66
CA LEU A 373 -6.58 -13.26 0.13
C LEU A 373 -6.46 -12.85 1.60
N LYS A 374 -5.30 -12.91 2.24
CA LYS A 374 -5.06 -12.51 3.64
C LYS A 374 -5.41 -11.05 3.93
N THR A 375 -5.15 -10.15 2.97
CA THR A 375 -5.39 -8.71 3.12
C THR A 375 -6.84 -8.34 2.90
N PHE A 376 -7.57 -9.03 2.00
CA PHE A 376 -8.90 -8.59 1.56
C PHE A 376 -10.02 -9.62 1.71
N VAL A 377 -9.72 -10.90 1.94
CA VAL A 377 -10.69 -12.01 1.83
C VAL A 377 -10.68 -12.96 3.04
N LEU A 378 -9.51 -13.40 3.50
CA LEU A 378 -9.33 -14.30 4.63
C LEU A 378 -9.36 -13.46 5.91
N SER A 379 -10.43 -13.62 6.67
CA SER A 379 -10.49 -13.16 8.06
C SER A 379 -9.60 -14.06 8.92
N GLU A 380 -8.60 -13.48 9.59
CA GLU A 380 -7.73 -14.22 10.50
C GLU A 380 -8.29 -14.04 11.92
N ALA A 381 -9.20 -14.94 12.32
CA ALA A 381 -9.69 -15.00 13.69
C ALA A 381 -8.56 -15.52 14.59
N ILE A 382 -7.95 -14.63 15.37
CA ILE A 382 -6.82 -14.97 16.25
C ILE A 382 -7.36 -15.60 17.54
N THR A 383 -8.54 -15.17 18.00
CA THR A 383 -9.19 -15.74 19.18
C THR A 383 -10.69 -15.52 19.07
N THR A 384 -11.48 -16.60 19.17
CA THR A 384 -12.91 -16.48 19.45
C THR A 384 -13.04 -16.09 20.91
N VAL A 385 -13.69 -14.95 21.19
CA VAL A 385 -13.94 -14.56 22.57
C VAL A 385 -15.02 -15.50 23.07
N LYS A 386 -14.63 -16.49 23.87
CA LYS A 386 -15.60 -17.29 24.63
C LYS A 386 -16.39 -16.28 25.44
N SER A 387 -17.70 -16.17 25.20
CA SER A 387 -18.58 -15.43 26.09
C SER A 387 -18.20 -15.86 27.49
N SER A 388 -17.72 -14.93 28.32
CA SER A 388 -17.52 -15.21 29.73
C SER A 388 -18.91 -15.37 30.33
N SER A 389 -19.48 -16.57 30.12
CA SER A 389 -20.38 -17.20 31.05
C SER A 389 -19.58 -17.42 32.33
N THR A 390 -19.35 -16.33 33.07
CA THR A 390 -19.41 -16.48 34.51
C THR A 390 -20.82 -17.00 34.72
N SER A 391 -20.90 -18.28 35.07
CA SER A 391 -22.11 -18.98 35.49
C SER A 391 -22.65 -18.31 36.74
N THR A 392 -23.15 -17.09 36.59
CA THR A 392 -24.27 -16.63 37.39
C THR A 392 -25.44 -17.16 36.57
N SER A 393 -26.09 -18.19 37.10
CA SER A 393 -27.45 -18.62 36.78
C SER A 393 -28.20 -17.61 35.90
N THR A 394 -28.81 -18.10 34.83
CA THR A 394 -29.86 -17.49 34.02
C THR A 394 -30.90 -16.75 34.87
N THR A 395 -30.52 -15.58 35.39
CA THR A 395 -31.47 -14.51 35.63
C THR A 395 -31.62 -13.88 34.26
N ASN A 396 -32.75 -14.16 33.63
CA ASN A 396 -33.34 -13.28 32.63
C ASN A 396 -32.86 -11.87 32.91
N ALA A 397 -32.02 -11.29 32.03
CA ALA A 397 -31.71 -9.87 32.12
C ALA A 397 -33.07 -9.19 32.10
N LYS A 398 -33.52 -8.72 33.27
CA LYS A 398 -34.78 -8.02 33.42
C LYS A 398 -34.65 -6.83 32.49
N THR A 399 -35.29 -6.93 31.32
CA THR A 399 -35.64 -5.78 30.50
C THR A 399 -36.26 -4.79 31.48
N ALA A 400 -35.62 -3.64 31.71
CA ALA A 400 -36.10 -2.65 32.66
C ALA A 400 -37.58 -2.40 32.37
N THR A 401 -38.43 -2.82 33.31
CA THR A 401 -39.88 -3.01 33.06
C THR A 401 -40.60 -1.67 32.91
N ASN A 402 -39.92 -0.56 33.20
CA ASN A 402 -40.42 0.82 33.20
C ASN A 402 -39.54 1.80 32.38
N ALA A 403 -38.77 1.34 31.39
CA ALA A 403 -37.94 2.25 30.58
C ALA A 403 -38.82 3.17 29.69
N THR A 404 -38.70 4.48 29.88
CA THR A 404 -39.35 5.49 29.03
C THR A 404 -38.50 5.73 27.79
N LYS A 405 -39.06 5.52 26.59
CA LYS A 405 -38.34 5.62 25.32
C LYS A 405 -39.06 6.54 24.35
N THR A 406 -38.32 7.43 23.71
CA THR A 406 -38.77 8.21 22.56
C THR A 406 -37.79 8.03 21.39
N ASN A 407 -38.07 8.65 20.25
CA ASN A 407 -37.12 8.69 19.14
C ASN A 407 -35.82 9.42 19.47
N LYS A 408 -35.78 10.22 20.55
CA LYS A 408 -34.64 11.05 20.95
C LYS A 408 -34.19 10.84 22.38
N SER A 409 -34.83 9.97 23.16
CA SER A 409 -34.45 9.76 24.56
C SER A 409 -34.72 8.34 25.03
N TYR A 410 -33.94 7.93 26.02
CA TYR A 410 -34.09 6.69 26.76
C TYR A 410 -33.87 7.01 28.23
N LYS A 411 -34.74 6.53 29.12
CA LYS A 411 -34.52 6.65 30.57
C LYS A 411 -35.09 5.45 31.31
N ASP A 412 -34.27 4.85 32.16
CA ASP A 412 -34.67 3.93 33.22
C ASP A 412 -33.88 4.24 34.51
N ASP A 413 -33.89 3.31 35.46
CA ASP A 413 -33.22 3.49 36.77
C ASP A 413 -31.68 3.59 36.66
N ASN A 414 -31.08 3.07 35.58
CA ASN A 414 -29.63 2.97 35.44
C ASN A 414 -29.05 3.78 34.29
N VAL A 415 -29.83 4.08 33.25
CA VAL A 415 -29.34 4.69 32.02
C VAL A 415 -30.29 5.82 31.62
N SER A 416 -29.72 7.00 31.40
CA SER A 416 -30.41 8.14 30.80
C SER A 416 -29.63 8.62 29.58
N ILE A 417 -30.30 8.70 28.43
CA ILE A 417 -29.74 9.16 27.15
C ILE A 417 -30.66 10.22 26.57
N ASN A 418 -30.10 11.36 26.18
CA ASN A 418 -30.80 12.39 25.43
C ASN A 418 -30.04 12.69 24.13
N LEU A 419 -30.73 12.56 23.00
CA LEU A 419 -30.20 12.76 21.67
C LEU A 419 -30.65 14.11 21.10
N THR A 420 -29.67 14.97 20.86
CA THR A 420 -29.86 16.27 20.24
C THR A 420 -29.29 16.27 18.82
N THR A 421 -30.00 16.87 17.87
CA THR A 421 -29.50 17.09 16.50
C THR A 421 -29.34 18.58 16.26
N LYS A 422 -28.18 19.00 15.73
CA LYS A 422 -27.88 20.39 15.40
C LYS A 422 -27.17 20.48 14.05
N ASN A 423 -27.25 21.64 13.42
CA ASN A 423 -26.42 21.97 12.26
C ASN A 423 -25.19 22.76 12.72
N VAL A 424 -24.00 22.29 12.37
CA VAL A 424 -22.72 22.97 12.63
C VAL A 424 -21.99 23.06 11.30
N SER A 425 -21.67 24.27 10.86
CA SER A 425 -20.92 24.50 9.60
C SER A 425 -21.46 23.68 8.41
N ASN A 426 -22.76 23.81 8.11
CA ASN A 426 -23.46 23.07 7.04
C ASN A 426 -23.35 21.54 7.16
N THR A 427 -23.32 21.02 8.38
CA THR A 427 -23.23 19.59 8.68
C THR A 427 -24.22 19.22 9.78
N LYS A 428 -25.00 18.16 9.57
CA LYS A 428 -25.84 17.57 10.62
C LYS A 428 -24.99 16.82 11.63
N VAL A 429 -25.16 17.16 12.90
CA VAL A 429 -24.43 16.60 14.03
C VAL A 429 -25.43 16.06 15.03
N TYR A 430 -25.20 14.83 15.49
CA TYR A 430 -25.98 14.11 16.47
C TYR A 430 -25.16 14.01 17.76
N ILE A 431 -25.72 14.47 18.86
CA ILE A 431 -25.07 14.53 20.16
C ILE A 431 -25.89 13.71 21.15
N ALA A 432 -25.30 12.66 21.68
CA ALA A 432 -25.90 11.87 22.75
C ALA A 432 -25.26 12.25 24.08
N ASP A 433 -26.07 12.82 24.96
CA ASP A 433 -25.75 13.09 26.36
C ASP A 433 -26.20 11.88 27.20
N ILE A 434 -25.26 11.25 27.91
CA ILE A 434 -25.44 9.92 28.50
C ILE A 434 -25.03 9.97 29.97
N THR A 435 -25.97 9.68 30.87
CA THR A 435 -25.69 9.45 32.29
C THR A 435 -26.02 8.02 32.66
N VAL A 436 -25.14 7.37 33.42
CA VAL A 436 -25.31 5.99 33.88
C VAL A 436 -25.18 5.87 35.40
N SER A 437 -25.83 4.89 36.03
CA SER A 437 -25.65 4.61 37.46
C SER A 437 -24.33 3.90 37.76
N SER A 438 -23.70 3.29 36.74
CA SER A 438 -22.41 2.59 36.87
C SER A 438 -21.64 2.61 35.55
N PRO A 439 -20.30 2.78 35.57
CA PRO A 439 -19.47 2.74 34.36
C PRO A 439 -19.55 1.44 33.56
N LYS A 440 -19.97 0.33 34.19
CA LYS A 440 -20.10 -0.99 33.55
C LYS A 440 -21.08 -1.00 32.35
N TYR A 441 -21.95 0.00 32.26
CA TYR A 441 -22.91 0.13 31.15
C TYR A 441 -22.26 0.70 29.88
N LEU A 442 -21.07 1.33 29.97
CA LEU A 442 -20.25 1.69 28.83
C LEU A 442 -19.35 0.51 28.46
N LYS A 443 -19.62 -0.10 27.31
CA LYS A 443 -19.01 -1.36 26.87
C LYS A 443 -18.44 -1.23 25.46
N THR A 444 -17.61 -2.21 25.10
CA THR A 444 -17.16 -2.44 23.72
C THR A 444 -17.54 -3.83 23.27
N ALA A 445 -17.75 -4.00 21.96
CA ALA A 445 -17.98 -5.32 21.37
C ALA A 445 -17.27 -5.44 20.03
N LEU A 446 -16.72 -6.64 19.78
CA LEU A 446 -16.07 -6.99 18.52
C LEU A 446 -17.11 -7.48 17.51
N ALA A 447 -16.88 -7.20 16.23
CA ALA A 447 -17.64 -7.79 15.15
C ALA A 447 -17.61 -9.32 15.25
N GLN A 448 -18.78 -9.94 15.14
CA GLN A 448 -18.92 -11.40 15.22
C GLN A 448 -18.33 -12.01 16.51
N ASN A 449 -18.21 -11.23 17.60
CA ASN A 449 -17.57 -11.62 18.87
C ASN A 449 -16.15 -12.21 18.70
N THR A 450 -15.44 -11.78 17.67
CA THR A 450 -14.17 -12.39 17.27
C THR A 450 -13.09 -11.33 17.10
N TYR A 451 -11.96 -11.55 17.75
CA TYR A 451 -10.77 -10.73 17.54
C TYR A 451 -9.98 -11.25 16.34
N GLY A 452 -9.70 -10.36 15.40
CA GLY A 452 -9.00 -10.69 14.17
C GLY A 452 -8.94 -9.54 13.18
N ASN A 453 -8.06 -9.68 12.20
CA ASN A 453 -7.99 -8.74 11.08
C ASN A 453 -9.09 -9.05 10.06
N ASN A 454 -9.67 -8.01 9.46
CA ASN A 454 -10.77 -8.12 8.48
C ASN A 454 -12.06 -8.80 8.97
N VAL A 455 -12.20 -9.07 10.28
CA VAL A 455 -13.47 -9.47 10.88
C VAL A 455 -14.31 -8.22 11.03
N THR A 456 -15.38 -8.11 10.25
CA THR A 456 -16.23 -6.91 10.23
C THR A 456 -17.72 -7.26 10.25
N ALA A 457 -18.50 -6.35 10.81
CA ALA A 457 -19.96 -6.35 10.77
C ALA A 457 -20.47 -4.91 10.81
N LYS A 458 -21.68 -4.67 10.32
CA LYS A 458 -22.33 -3.36 10.47
C LYS A 458 -22.48 -3.01 11.95
N THR A 459 -22.27 -1.74 12.31
CA THR A 459 -22.48 -1.23 13.68
C THR A 459 -23.85 -1.64 14.21
N SER A 460 -24.90 -1.51 13.39
CA SER A 460 -26.28 -1.89 13.69
C SER A 460 -26.45 -3.39 14.00
N VAL A 461 -25.71 -4.26 13.31
CA VAL A 461 -25.74 -5.71 13.52
C VAL A 461 -25.04 -6.06 14.83
N THR A 462 -23.83 -5.54 15.07
CA THR A 462 -23.10 -5.78 16.32
C THR A 462 -23.86 -5.21 17.51
N ALA A 463 -24.48 -4.04 17.36
CA ALA A 463 -25.30 -3.40 18.40
C ALA A 463 -26.55 -4.24 18.73
N ALA A 464 -27.25 -4.75 17.72
CA ALA A 464 -28.42 -5.61 17.91
C ALA A 464 -28.03 -6.91 18.63
N ASN A 465 -26.93 -7.55 18.23
CA ASN A 465 -26.44 -8.79 18.84
C ASN A 465 -26.03 -8.61 20.32
N ASN A 466 -25.66 -7.40 20.71
CA ASN A 466 -25.29 -7.05 22.08
C ASN A 466 -26.41 -6.35 22.87
N ASN A 467 -27.64 -6.32 22.33
CA ASN A 467 -28.78 -5.63 22.95
C ASN A 467 -28.50 -4.16 23.34
N ALA A 468 -27.71 -3.46 22.53
CA ALA A 468 -27.33 -2.07 22.80
C ALA A 468 -28.54 -1.13 22.77
N ILE A 469 -28.58 -0.18 23.71
CA ILE A 469 -29.53 0.94 23.72
C ILE A 469 -29.04 2.02 22.74
N LEU A 470 -27.75 2.34 22.81
CA LEU A 470 -27.03 3.25 21.94
C LEU A 470 -25.70 2.62 21.55
N ALA A 471 -25.30 2.73 20.29
CA ALA A 471 -23.98 2.28 19.83
C ALA A 471 -23.42 3.20 18.75
N ILE A 472 -22.10 3.31 18.71
CA ILE A 472 -21.31 3.94 17.65
C ILE A 472 -20.22 2.99 17.17
N ASN A 473 -19.66 3.26 15.99
CA ASN A 473 -18.44 2.56 15.56
C ASN A 473 -17.29 2.76 16.57
N GLY A 474 -16.42 1.77 16.65
CA GLY A 474 -15.24 1.77 17.50
C GLY A 474 -14.04 2.44 16.85
N ASP A 475 -12.85 1.90 17.16
CA ASP A 475 -11.62 2.32 16.50
C ASP A 475 -11.43 1.60 15.15
N PHE A 476 -10.21 1.61 14.62
CA PHE A 476 -9.86 1.00 13.34
C PHE A 476 -8.88 -0.16 13.52
N TYR A 477 -8.93 -0.88 14.67
CA TYR A 477 -7.91 -1.89 14.98
C TYR A 477 -7.85 -3.02 13.94
N GLY A 478 -8.99 -3.45 13.39
CA GLY A 478 -9.10 -4.64 12.54
C GLY A 478 -8.50 -4.49 11.14
N ALA A 479 -8.11 -3.27 10.76
CA ALA A 479 -7.39 -2.95 9.53
C ALA A 479 -5.89 -2.66 9.79
N ASN A 480 -5.47 -2.66 11.05
CA ASN A 480 -4.09 -2.44 11.47
C ASN A 480 -3.49 -3.74 12.02
N THR A 481 -2.17 -3.88 11.96
CA THR A 481 -1.44 -5.00 12.60
C THR A 481 -0.70 -4.58 13.87
N THR A 482 -0.71 -3.29 14.20
CA THR A 482 -0.06 -2.68 15.37
C THR A 482 -1.04 -1.76 16.12
N GLY A 483 -0.70 -1.43 17.36
CA GLY A 483 -1.47 -0.63 18.32
C GLY A 483 -2.16 -1.45 19.38
N TYR A 484 -2.32 -0.91 20.57
CA TYR A 484 -2.90 -1.69 21.66
C TYR A 484 -4.37 -1.98 21.42
N VAL A 485 -4.79 -3.20 21.76
CA VAL A 485 -6.21 -3.61 21.72
C VAL A 485 -6.55 -4.23 23.05
N ILE A 486 -7.24 -3.45 23.88
CA ILE A 486 -7.79 -3.91 25.16
C ILE A 486 -9.31 -3.80 25.06
N ARG A 487 -10.01 -4.91 25.30
CA ARG A 487 -11.48 -4.95 25.32
C ARG A 487 -11.93 -5.75 26.52
N ASN A 488 -12.80 -5.16 27.34
CA ASN A 488 -13.35 -5.76 28.56
C ASN A 488 -12.30 -6.37 29.50
N GLY A 489 -11.14 -5.70 29.65
CA GLY A 489 -10.03 -6.12 30.52
C GLY A 489 -9.12 -7.19 29.94
N VAL A 490 -9.32 -7.60 28.68
CA VAL A 490 -8.48 -8.58 28.00
C VAL A 490 -7.57 -7.87 27.00
N VAL A 491 -6.27 -8.17 27.07
CA VAL A 491 -5.27 -7.72 26.09
C VAL A 491 -5.31 -8.66 24.88
N TYR A 492 -5.71 -8.13 23.72
CA TYR A 492 -5.71 -8.84 22.44
C TYR A 492 -4.51 -8.49 21.57
N ARG A 493 -3.92 -7.31 21.77
CA ARG A 493 -2.71 -6.85 21.07
C ARG A 493 -1.88 -5.95 21.96
N ASN A 494 -0.59 -6.22 22.01
CA ASN A 494 0.42 -5.47 22.76
C ASN A 494 1.60 -5.13 21.84
N THR A 495 1.29 -4.51 20.70
CA THR A 495 2.30 -4.09 19.73
C THR A 495 2.22 -2.59 19.57
N VAL A 496 3.33 -1.89 19.73
CA VAL A 496 3.42 -0.43 19.61
C VAL A 496 3.27 0.01 18.14
N ARG A 497 2.53 1.07 17.87
CA ARG A 497 2.34 1.71 16.56
C ARG A 497 3.54 2.58 16.20
N GLU A 498 3.74 2.76 14.91
CA GLU A 498 4.78 3.66 14.40
C GLU A 498 4.55 5.12 14.83
N ASP A 499 3.28 5.51 15.04
CA ASP A 499 2.85 6.83 15.47
C ASP A 499 2.49 6.89 16.97
N ALA A 500 3.18 6.13 17.82
CA ALA A 500 2.92 6.07 19.27
C ALA A 500 3.00 7.41 20.04
N SER A 501 3.36 8.51 19.38
CA SER A 501 3.17 9.88 19.88
C SER A 501 1.71 10.38 19.81
N ASN A 502 0.82 9.68 19.10
CA ASN A 502 -0.62 9.86 19.16
C ASN A 502 -1.19 8.99 20.27
N GLY A 503 -1.52 9.60 21.41
CA GLY A 503 -2.02 8.87 22.57
C GLY A 503 -3.32 8.13 22.30
N ASP A 504 -3.52 7.01 23.00
CA ASP A 504 -4.71 6.17 23.02
C ASP A 504 -5.70 6.60 24.08
N LEU A 505 -6.98 6.37 23.83
CA LEU A 505 -7.99 6.51 24.88
C LEU A 505 -8.04 5.25 25.74
N ALA A 506 -7.58 5.34 26.98
CA ALA A 506 -7.80 4.35 28.01
C ALA A 506 -9.09 4.64 28.79
N ILE A 507 -9.96 3.65 28.92
CA ILE A 507 -11.18 3.67 29.73
C ILE A 507 -10.96 2.77 30.94
N TYR A 508 -10.98 3.34 32.12
CA TYR A 508 -10.75 2.64 33.37
C TYR A 508 -12.03 2.02 33.91
N LYS A 509 -11.89 1.00 34.77
CA LYS A 509 -13.01 0.28 35.41
C LYS A 509 -13.91 1.21 36.22
N ASP A 510 -13.38 2.31 36.73
CA ASP A 510 -14.12 3.33 37.47
C ASP A 510 -14.83 4.36 36.58
N GLY A 511 -14.72 4.20 35.26
CA GLY A 511 -15.36 5.05 34.25
C GLY A 511 -14.55 6.27 33.83
N SER A 512 -13.40 6.55 34.45
CA SER A 512 -12.53 7.65 34.05
C SER A 512 -11.87 7.39 32.69
N PHE A 513 -11.55 8.47 31.96
CA PHE A 513 -10.78 8.42 30.71
C PHE A 513 -9.36 8.92 30.97
N GLY A 514 -8.37 8.23 30.41
CA GLY A 514 -6.98 8.66 30.35
C GLY A 514 -6.46 8.64 28.92
N ILE A 515 -5.47 9.49 28.65
CA ILE A 515 -4.70 9.43 27.40
C ILE A 515 -3.36 8.79 27.72
N VAL A 516 -3.07 7.66 27.07
CA VAL A 516 -1.87 6.86 27.32
C VAL A 516 -1.04 6.77 26.04
N TYR A 517 0.28 6.68 26.16
CA TYR A 517 1.18 6.56 25.02
C TYR A 517 1.84 5.20 25.05
N GLU A 518 1.77 4.47 23.93
CA GLU A 518 2.21 3.08 23.83
C GLU A 518 3.73 2.91 24.07
N ASN A 519 4.53 3.98 23.97
CA ASN A 519 5.96 3.95 24.29
C ASN A 519 6.25 3.98 25.81
N ASP A 520 5.28 4.42 26.62
CA ASP A 520 5.50 4.72 28.03
C ASP A 520 5.05 3.57 28.95
N VAL A 521 4.12 2.73 28.50
CA VAL A 521 3.49 1.68 29.32
C VAL A 521 3.02 0.53 28.45
N SER A 522 3.15 -0.72 28.94
CA SER A 522 2.68 -1.92 28.23
C SER A 522 1.16 -2.11 28.32
N ALA A 523 0.57 -2.83 27.37
CA ALA A 523 -0.87 -3.14 27.41
C ALA A 523 -1.27 -3.97 28.65
N GLU A 524 -0.40 -4.87 29.13
CA GLU A 524 -0.65 -5.67 30.33
C GLU A 524 -0.62 -4.80 31.59
N ASP A 525 0.32 -3.86 31.69
CA ASP A 525 0.39 -2.97 32.83
C ASP A 525 -0.79 -1.99 32.86
N LEU A 526 -1.30 -1.57 31.70
CA LEU A 526 -2.55 -0.81 31.62
C LEU A 526 -3.74 -1.59 32.23
N VAL A 527 -3.88 -2.87 31.89
CA VAL A 527 -4.94 -3.71 32.48
C VAL A 527 -4.75 -3.87 33.99
N LYS A 528 -3.50 -4.09 34.47
CA LYS A 528 -3.21 -4.14 35.91
C LYS A 528 -3.58 -2.84 36.62
N ASN A 529 -3.37 -1.70 35.96
CA ASN A 529 -3.75 -0.37 36.46
C ASN A 529 -5.24 -0.04 36.29
N GLY A 530 -6.06 -1.03 35.92
CA GLY A 530 -7.52 -0.91 35.90
C GLY A 530 -8.12 -0.46 34.57
N VAL A 531 -7.35 -0.42 33.47
CA VAL A 531 -7.89 -0.20 32.13
C VAL A 531 -8.72 -1.40 31.69
N VAL A 532 -9.98 -1.16 31.34
CA VAL A 532 -10.89 -2.20 30.84
C VAL A 532 -11.11 -2.10 29.34
N ASN A 533 -10.99 -0.92 28.74
CA ASN A 533 -11.04 -0.77 27.28
C ASN A 533 -9.99 0.24 26.85
N LEU A 534 -9.36 0.02 25.69
CA LEU A 534 -8.42 0.97 25.09
C LEU A 534 -8.70 1.13 23.60
N LEU A 535 -8.90 2.36 23.14
CA LEU A 535 -9.22 2.68 21.74
C LEU A 535 -8.03 3.37 21.06
N ALA A 536 -7.43 2.69 20.10
CA ALA A 536 -6.23 3.13 19.40
C ALA A 536 -6.58 3.72 18.03
N PHE A 537 -6.70 5.05 17.94
CA PHE A 537 -7.04 5.76 16.70
C PHE A 537 -6.54 7.22 16.75
N GLY A 538 -7.24 8.06 17.51
CA GLY A 538 -6.85 9.44 17.75
C GLY A 538 -7.24 10.41 16.62
N PRO A 539 -6.88 11.69 16.78
CA PRO A 539 -6.15 12.25 17.91
C PRO A 539 -7.06 12.51 19.13
N THR A 540 -6.45 12.88 20.25
CA THR A 540 -7.17 13.51 21.37
C THR A 540 -7.69 14.87 20.92
N LEU A 541 -8.97 15.16 21.18
CA LEU A 541 -9.67 16.38 20.76
C LEU A 541 -9.68 17.44 21.86
N VAL A 542 -9.98 16.99 23.09
CA VAL A 542 -10.03 17.82 24.29
C VAL A 542 -9.29 17.07 25.39
N ASN A 543 -8.42 17.77 26.11
CA ASN A 543 -7.75 17.25 27.29
C ASN A 543 -7.76 18.32 28.39
N ASN A 544 -8.16 17.95 29.61
CA ASN A 544 -8.34 18.86 30.74
C ASN A 544 -9.19 20.10 30.38
N GLY A 545 -10.26 19.91 29.59
CA GLY A 545 -11.17 20.97 29.13
C GLY A 545 -10.60 21.91 28.07
N LYS A 546 -9.36 21.66 27.59
CA LYS A 546 -8.70 22.46 26.55
C LYS A 546 -8.68 21.68 25.23
N ILE A 547 -8.96 22.37 24.13
CA ILE A 547 -8.84 21.78 22.79
C ILE A 547 -7.35 21.54 22.51
N THR A 548 -7.02 20.33 22.06
CA THR A 548 -5.63 19.91 21.77
C THR A 548 -5.31 19.89 20.27
N VAL A 549 -6.32 19.94 19.42
CA VAL A 549 -6.19 20.00 17.97
C VAL A 549 -6.27 21.44 17.45
N SER A 550 -5.56 21.72 16.36
CA SER A 550 -5.63 22.98 15.61
C SER A 550 -6.38 22.79 14.29
N SER A 551 -6.61 23.88 13.55
CA SER A 551 -7.14 23.82 12.18
C SER A 551 -6.28 22.99 11.22
N ASN A 552 -5.02 22.74 11.57
CA ASN A 552 -4.06 21.99 10.75
C ASN A 552 -3.87 20.53 11.23
N SER A 553 -4.52 20.11 12.31
CA SER A 553 -4.30 18.83 12.98
C SER A 553 -5.01 17.64 12.32
N GLU A 554 -5.26 17.69 11.01
CA GLU A 554 -5.94 16.64 10.26
C GLU A 554 -5.08 15.36 10.20
N VAL A 555 -5.70 14.21 10.47
CA VAL A 555 -5.05 12.89 10.42
C VAL A 555 -5.31 12.19 9.09
N GLY A 556 -4.25 11.74 8.41
CA GLY A 556 -4.33 10.83 7.25
C GLY A 556 -4.96 11.42 5.97
N GLN A 557 -5.36 10.53 5.04
CA GLN A 557 -5.75 10.82 3.65
C GLN A 557 -7.08 11.60 3.46
N SER A 558 -7.52 12.42 4.41
CA SER A 558 -8.79 13.12 4.29
C SER A 558 -8.65 14.57 4.71
N MET A 559 -8.39 15.40 3.69
CA MET A 559 -8.43 16.87 3.74
C MET A 559 -9.82 17.35 4.23
N ALA A 560 -9.83 18.56 4.80
CA ALA A 560 -10.93 19.31 5.41
C ALA A 560 -12.39 18.81 5.15
N SER A 561 -13.15 18.61 6.25
CA SER A 561 -14.57 18.20 6.36
C SER A 561 -14.93 16.77 5.95
N ASN A 562 -15.19 15.91 6.96
CA ASN A 562 -15.62 14.51 6.77
C ASN A 562 -16.70 14.11 7.81
N PRO A 563 -17.45 13.01 7.62
CA PRO A 563 -18.18 12.39 8.71
C PRO A 563 -17.21 12.02 9.84
N ARG A 564 -17.60 12.26 11.10
CA ARG A 564 -16.75 12.03 12.28
C ARG A 564 -17.53 11.34 13.38
N THR A 565 -16.79 10.63 14.23
CA THR A 565 -17.28 10.00 15.45
C THR A 565 -16.33 10.35 16.60
N ALA A 566 -16.87 10.79 17.73
CA ALA A 566 -16.10 11.07 18.94
C ALA A 566 -16.84 10.64 20.19
N ILE A 567 -16.06 10.32 21.23
CA ILE A 567 -16.54 10.05 22.58
C ILE A 567 -15.78 10.94 23.57
N GLY A 568 -16.46 11.38 24.62
CA GLY A 568 -15.87 12.18 25.68
C GLY A 568 -16.56 11.98 27.01
N ILE A 569 -15.91 12.50 28.05
CA ILE A 569 -16.33 12.36 29.43
C ILE A 569 -16.47 13.74 30.09
N ILE A 570 -17.55 13.95 30.82
CA ILE A 570 -17.76 15.09 31.71
C ILE A 570 -17.37 14.68 33.13
N ASP A 571 -17.84 13.49 33.55
CA ASP A 571 -17.51 12.84 34.81
C ASP A 571 -17.57 11.31 34.68
N LYS A 572 -17.13 10.56 35.70
CA LYS A 572 -16.97 9.09 35.69
C LYS A 572 -18.19 8.29 35.23
N THR A 573 -19.39 8.87 35.31
CA THR A 573 -20.64 8.26 34.86
C THR A 573 -21.46 9.15 33.92
N HIS A 574 -20.84 10.19 33.36
CA HIS A 574 -21.47 11.15 32.45
C HIS A 574 -20.63 11.33 31.19
N TYR A 575 -21.12 10.82 30.07
CA TYR A 575 -20.43 10.76 28.79
C TYR A 575 -21.17 11.54 27.72
N VAL A 576 -20.43 12.00 26.71
CA VAL A 576 -20.98 12.62 25.50
C VAL A 576 -20.42 11.90 24.28
N ILE A 577 -21.31 11.51 23.38
CA ILE A 577 -20.97 10.96 22.06
C ILE A 577 -21.42 11.93 20.98
N VAL A 578 -20.56 12.17 19.99
CA VAL A 578 -20.87 13.02 18.84
C VAL A 578 -20.62 12.24 17.56
N VAL A 579 -21.61 12.24 16.66
CA VAL A 579 -21.50 11.71 15.30
C VAL A 579 -21.92 12.81 14.33
N SER A 580 -21.13 13.08 13.30
CA SER A 580 -21.50 14.00 12.22
C SER A 580 -21.69 13.25 10.91
N ASP A 581 -22.73 13.61 10.17
CA ASP A 581 -22.84 13.22 8.76
C ASP A 581 -21.77 13.96 7.93
N GLY A 582 -21.63 13.61 6.66
CA GLY A 582 -20.66 14.25 5.77
C GLY A 582 -20.66 13.63 4.37
N ARG A 583 -19.98 14.26 3.41
CA ARG A 583 -19.90 13.79 2.01
C ARG A 583 -21.26 13.70 1.30
N THR A 584 -22.23 14.51 1.72
CA THR A 584 -23.52 14.65 1.04
C THR A 584 -23.77 16.13 0.72
N SER A 585 -24.72 16.41 -0.19
CA SER A 585 -25.15 17.79 -0.47
C SER A 585 -25.71 18.50 0.78
N GLU A 586 -26.30 17.73 1.70
CA GLU A 586 -26.96 18.21 2.91
C GLU A 586 -25.99 18.33 4.10
N SER A 587 -24.83 17.68 4.04
CA SER A 587 -23.84 17.65 5.12
C SER A 587 -22.45 17.47 4.56
N GLN A 588 -21.62 18.50 4.73
CA GLN A 588 -20.24 18.48 4.22
C GLN A 588 -19.34 17.60 5.08
N GLY A 589 -19.51 17.64 6.40
CA GLY A 589 -18.65 16.99 7.38
C GLY A 589 -17.90 18.01 8.25
N LEU A 590 -17.35 17.55 9.36
CA LEU A 590 -16.59 18.38 10.28
C LEU A 590 -15.08 18.17 10.13
N SER A 591 -14.32 19.25 10.35
CA SER A 591 -12.90 19.15 10.70
C SER A 591 -12.74 18.63 12.13
N LEU A 592 -11.53 18.16 12.47
CA LEU A 592 -11.25 17.75 13.85
C LEU A 592 -11.37 18.91 14.84
N TYR A 593 -10.99 20.12 14.43
CA TYR A 593 -11.13 21.30 15.26
C TYR A 593 -12.60 21.64 15.54
N GLN A 594 -13.47 21.60 14.52
CA GLN A 594 -14.91 21.83 14.70
C GLN A 594 -15.53 20.77 15.60
N LEU A 595 -15.15 19.50 15.41
CA LEU A 595 -15.58 18.41 16.29
C LEU A 595 -15.16 18.66 17.74
N ALA A 596 -13.91 19.08 17.98
CA ALA A 596 -13.42 19.42 19.31
C ALA A 596 -14.18 20.61 19.93
N GLN A 597 -14.54 21.62 19.14
CA GLN A 597 -15.39 22.74 19.58
C GLN A 597 -16.78 22.27 19.99
N VAL A 598 -17.41 21.38 19.21
CA VAL A 598 -18.70 20.78 19.59
C VAL A 598 -18.54 20.03 20.90
N MET A 599 -17.58 19.11 21.01
CA MET A 599 -17.30 18.36 22.24
C MET A 599 -17.16 19.29 23.44
N LYS A 600 -16.26 20.30 23.36
CA LYS A 600 -16.03 21.27 24.43
C LYS A 600 -17.29 22.06 24.82
N SER A 601 -18.15 22.39 23.86
CA SER A 601 -19.40 23.12 24.15
C SER A 601 -20.40 22.35 25.04
N TYR A 602 -20.25 21.02 25.15
CA TYR A 602 -21.03 20.18 26.07
C TYR A 602 -20.28 19.89 27.39
N GLY A 603 -19.19 20.59 27.68
CA GLY A 603 -18.52 20.52 28.98
C GLY A 603 -17.63 19.29 29.20
N VAL A 604 -17.32 18.52 28.15
CA VAL A 604 -16.39 17.38 28.25
C VAL A 604 -14.99 17.83 28.65
N LYS A 605 -14.40 17.11 29.61
CA LYS A 605 -13.04 17.32 30.11
C LYS A 605 -12.01 16.61 29.24
N THR A 606 -12.33 15.39 28.80
CA THR A 606 -11.50 14.60 27.89
C THR A 606 -12.37 14.09 26.75
N ALA A 607 -11.93 14.30 25.51
CA ALA A 607 -12.63 13.85 24.31
C ALA A 607 -11.64 13.29 23.30
N TYR A 608 -12.05 12.23 22.61
CA TYR A 608 -11.21 11.45 21.73
C TYR A 608 -11.90 11.16 20.40
N ASN A 609 -11.14 11.25 19.31
CA ASN A 609 -11.63 10.95 17.98
C ASN A 609 -11.55 9.44 17.68
N LEU A 610 -12.61 8.90 17.09
CA LEU A 610 -12.71 7.52 16.64
C LEU A 610 -12.70 7.42 15.11
N ASP A 611 -12.82 6.20 14.58
CA ASP A 611 -12.87 6.01 13.13
C ASP A 611 -14.04 6.80 12.51
N GLY A 612 -13.76 7.44 11.38
CA GLY A 612 -14.65 8.41 10.74
C GLY A 612 -15.07 7.99 9.34
N GLY A 613 -15.47 8.97 8.52
CA GLY A 613 -15.79 8.75 7.12
C GLY A 613 -16.97 7.77 6.95
N GLY A 614 -16.75 6.70 6.18
CA GLY A 614 -17.81 5.72 5.95
C GLY A 614 -18.21 4.89 7.17
N SER A 615 -17.36 4.88 8.20
CA SER A 615 -17.58 4.13 9.44
C SER A 615 -18.53 4.87 10.40
N SER A 616 -18.65 6.20 10.30
CA SER A 616 -19.45 7.04 11.20
C SER A 616 -20.93 6.65 11.21
N THR A 617 -21.30 5.92 12.25
CA THR A 617 -22.63 5.36 12.42
C THR A 617 -23.10 5.53 13.86
N LEU A 618 -24.31 6.03 14.04
CA LEU A 618 -25.02 6.12 15.31
C LEU A 618 -26.25 5.22 15.26
N TYR A 619 -26.27 4.21 16.14
CA TYR A 619 -27.40 3.34 16.38
C TYR A 619 -28.05 3.72 17.71
N PHE A 620 -29.37 3.89 17.72
CA PHE A 620 -30.13 4.20 18.92
C PHE A 620 -31.52 3.57 18.83
N ASN A 621 -31.99 2.95 19.91
CA ASN A 621 -33.32 2.35 19.98
C ASN A 621 -33.66 1.46 18.76
N ARG A 622 -32.73 0.55 18.42
CA ARG A 622 -32.87 -0.41 17.32
C ARG A 622 -32.85 0.15 15.91
N LYS A 623 -32.41 1.40 15.72
CA LYS A 623 -32.34 2.05 14.40
C LYS A 623 -31.04 2.81 14.23
N VAL A 624 -30.54 2.87 13.00
CA VAL A 624 -29.51 3.82 12.61
C VAL A 624 -30.16 5.20 12.49
N VAL A 625 -29.60 6.20 13.19
CA VAL A 625 -30.21 7.53 13.29
C VAL A 625 -29.59 8.55 12.34
N ASN A 626 -28.29 8.43 12.06
CA ASN A 626 -27.59 9.30 11.13
C ASN A 626 -27.67 8.79 9.68
N LYS A 627 -27.00 9.46 8.74
CA LYS A 627 -26.87 9.03 7.34
C LYS A 627 -25.41 8.60 7.04
N PRO A 628 -24.98 7.38 7.42
CA PRO A 628 -23.64 6.89 7.13
C PRO A 628 -23.37 6.95 5.62
N THR A 629 -22.21 7.48 5.22
CA THR A 629 -21.88 7.70 3.81
C THR A 629 -20.61 6.95 3.40
N THR A 630 -20.79 5.86 2.66
CA THR A 630 -19.72 4.98 2.18
C THR A 630 -19.56 5.12 0.68
N ASN A 631 -18.35 5.49 0.23
CA ASN A 631 -18.01 5.64 -1.20
C ASN A 631 -18.98 6.56 -1.98
N GLY A 632 -19.52 7.59 -1.32
CA GLY A 632 -20.45 8.56 -1.93
C GLY A 632 -21.93 8.17 -1.87
N THR A 633 -22.26 7.00 -1.32
CA THR A 633 -23.65 6.53 -1.17
C THR A 633 -24.03 6.45 0.30
N ILE A 634 -25.28 6.79 0.63
CA ILE A 634 -25.82 6.61 1.99
C ILE A 634 -25.97 5.11 2.25
N SER A 635 -25.01 4.56 2.98
CA SER A 635 -24.92 3.15 3.33
C SER A 635 -23.94 2.95 4.47
N GLU A 636 -24.34 2.12 5.43
CA GLU A 636 -23.53 1.72 6.58
C GLU A 636 -22.37 0.82 6.17
N ARG A 637 -21.15 1.19 6.57
CA ARG A 637 -19.94 0.37 6.41
C ARG A 637 -19.84 -0.69 7.51
N ALA A 638 -19.29 -1.85 7.17
CA ALA A 638 -18.91 -2.86 8.15
C ALA A 638 -17.60 -2.43 8.87
N VAL A 639 -17.59 -2.49 10.19
CA VAL A 639 -16.49 -2.07 11.07
C VAL A 639 -16.02 -3.24 11.96
N SER A 640 -14.85 -3.12 12.58
CA SER A 640 -14.26 -4.17 13.44
C SER A 640 -14.90 -4.27 14.81
N ASP A 641 -15.39 -3.16 15.34
CA ASP A 641 -15.91 -3.06 16.70
C ASP A 641 -16.80 -1.85 16.89
N ILE A 642 -17.48 -1.83 18.04
CA ILE A 642 -18.38 -0.76 18.47
C ILE A 642 -18.08 -0.35 19.92
N VAL A 643 -18.44 0.89 20.24
CA VAL A 643 -18.62 1.38 21.62
C VAL A 643 -20.12 1.55 21.85
N TYR A 644 -20.65 1.04 22.96
CA TYR A 644 -22.08 1.04 23.19
C TYR A 644 -22.48 1.20 24.66
N ILE A 645 -23.74 1.60 24.86
CA ILE A 645 -24.43 1.62 26.15
C ILE A 645 -25.41 0.46 26.19
N GLY A 646 -25.30 -0.42 27.18
CA GLY A 646 -26.17 -1.58 27.32
C GLY A 646 -25.97 -2.36 28.62
N TYR A 647 -26.93 -3.25 28.91
CA TYR A 647 -27.00 -4.04 30.14
C TYR A 647 -26.03 -5.21 30.17
#